data_AF-A0A4X2L4C9-F1
#
_entry.id   AF-A0A4X2L4C9-F1
#
_cell.length_a   1.000
_cell.length_b   1.000
_cell.length_c   1.000
_cell.angle_alpha   90.00
_cell.angle_beta   90.00
_cell.angle_gamma   90.00
#
_symmetry.space_group_name_H-M   'P 1'
#
loop_
_entity.id
_entity.type
_entity.pdbx_description
1 polymer ?
#
loop_
_entity_poly.entity_id
_entity_poly.type
_entity_poly.pdbx_seq_one_letter_code
_entity_poly.pdbx_strand_id
1 'polypeptide(L)'
;MNSLKQLYTMTMDVHSRYRTEAHQDVVGRFNERFILSLASCKNCIVIDDQLNILPISSHTANIQALPRKTQDDDLSPSDLELKELKESLQDTQPVGVLVDCCKTLDQARAVLKFIEGISEKTLRSTVALTAARGRGKSAALGLAIAGAVAFGYSNIFVTSPSPDNLHTLFEFIFKGFDALQYQEHLDYEIIQSLNPEFNKAVIRVNVFREHRQTIQYIHPGDAVKLGQAELVVIDEAAAIPLPLVKNLLGPYLVFMASTINGYEGTGRSLSLKLIQQLRQQSAQSQLSTTAENKATTTARLASARTLHEVSLQESIRYAPGDPVEKWLNGLLCLDCLNITRIVSGCPLPEACELYYVNRDTLFCYHKASEAFLQRLMALYVASHYKNSPNDLQMLSDAPAHHLFCLLPPVPPTQNSLPEVLAVVQVCLEGEISRQSILNSLSRGKKAYGDLIPWTISEQFQDPDFGSLSGGRIVRIAVHPDYQGMGYGSRALQLLQRYYEGQFPCLEEKVIQKSQEISTVSSEAVSLLEEAVTPRKNLPPLLLKLSERPAENLDYLGVSYGLTPKLLKFWKRAGFVPVYLRQTPNDLTGEHSCIMLKTLSEEEDSEQEPWLPAFWKDFRRRFLSLLAYQFSSFSPALALNILQNKNIEEKSQAELSRGELEAAFLSYDLKRLEMYSRNMVDYHLIMDLIPAISRMHFLNRLGQLSLSAAQSALLLGVGLQHKTMDQLEKEIELPCSQLMGLFNRIIRKVVQLFSVIQEKAVEEQMVAVKDVVMEPSIKSLNEDLDEAAKEFQEKHQKEVGKLKNMDLSQYVIRGDDEEWNEVLNKAGRTPPSSA
;
A
#
# COMPACT_ATOMS: atom_id res chain seq x y z
N MET A 1 -3.64 -47.67 0.98
CA MET A 1 -4.38 -46.96 -0.09
C MET A 1 -4.55 -47.93 -1.24
N ASN A 2 -5.73 -48.00 -1.86
CA ASN A 2 -6.04 -49.03 -2.86
C ASN A 2 -5.98 -48.50 -4.30
N SER A 3 -5.87 -47.18 -4.51
CA SER A 3 -5.71 -46.55 -5.83
C SER A 3 -4.94 -45.24 -5.70
N LEU A 4 -4.13 -44.91 -6.71
CA LEU A 4 -3.40 -43.63 -6.82
C LEU A 4 -4.35 -42.43 -6.93
N LYS A 5 -5.60 -42.63 -7.40
CA LYS A 5 -6.62 -41.56 -7.43
C LYS A 5 -7.08 -41.14 -6.04
N GLN A 6 -6.93 -41.98 -5.01
CA GLN A 6 -7.19 -41.58 -3.62
C GLN A 6 -6.19 -40.51 -3.12
N LEU A 7 -5.01 -40.42 -3.75
CA LEU A 7 -4.06 -39.35 -3.46
C LEU A 7 -4.54 -37.98 -3.98
N TYR A 8 -5.41 -37.95 -4.99
CA TYR A 8 -5.99 -36.70 -5.49
C TYR A 8 -6.91 -36.05 -4.46
N THR A 9 -7.62 -36.87 -3.69
CA THR A 9 -8.59 -36.42 -2.69
C THR A 9 -7.99 -36.27 -1.29
N MET A 10 -6.66 -36.39 -1.13
CA MET A 10 -6.02 -36.14 0.15
C MET A 10 -6.21 -34.68 0.59
N THR A 11 -6.83 -34.51 1.76
CA THR A 11 -6.98 -33.21 2.41
C THR A 11 -5.67 -32.84 3.10
N MET A 12 -5.10 -31.70 2.74
CA MET A 12 -3.93 -31.12 3.43
C MET A 12 -4.39 -30.21 4.56
N ASP A 13 -3.53 -29.98 5.56
CA ASP A 13 -3.81 -29.02 6.66
C ASP A 13 -4.16 -27.62 6.14
N VAL A 14 -3.59 -27.23 5.00
CA VAL A 14 -3.84 -25.94 4.33
C VAL A 14 -5.29 -25.82 3.85
N HIS A 15 -5.95 -26.93 3.51
CA HIS A 15 -7.35 -26.92 3.04
C HIS A 15 -8.32 -26.47 4.13
N SER A 16 -7.97 -26.62 5.42
CA SER A 16 -8.76 -26.05 6.52
C SER A 16 -8.85 -24.51 6.46
N ARG A 17 -7.85 -23.84 5.87
CA ARG A 17 -7.80 -22.37 5.73
C ARG A 17 -8.56 -21.85 4.52
N TYR A 18 -8.89 -22.71 3.56
CA TYR A 18 -9.58 -22.33 2.31
C TYR A 18 -11.09 -22.55 2.37
N ARG A 19 -11.58 -23.24 3.40
CA ARG A 19 -13.01 -23.45 3.62
C ARG A 19 -13.61 -22.18 4.23
N THR A 20 -14.56 -21.57 3.54
CA THR A 20 -15.43 -20.54 4.09
C THR A 20 -16.77 -21.15 4.48
N GLU A 21 -17.60 -20.40 5.19
CA GLU A 21 -18.95 -20.85 5.58
C GLU A 21 -19.81 -21.15 4.33
N ALA A 22 -19.72 -20.28 3.31
CA ALA A 22 -20.41 -20.41 2.03
C ALA A 22 -19.79 -21.47 1.09
N HIS A 23 -18.48 -21.73 1.17
CA HIS A 23 -17.78 -22.66 0.28
C HIS A 23 -16.91 -23.66 1.03
N GLN A 24 -17.48 -24.83 1.32
CA GLN A 24 -16.81 -25.92 2.06
C GLN A 24 -16.11 -26.94 1.14
N ASP A 25 -16.55 -27.05 -0.12
CA ASP A 25 -16.05 -28.05 -1.07
C ASP A 25 -14.73 -27.63 -1.70
N VAL A 26 -13.62 -28.10 -1.12
CA VAL A 26 -12.27 -27.90 -1.64
C VAL A 26 -11.92 -29.05 -2.60
N VAL A 27 -11.49 -28.71 -3.81
CA VAL A 27 -11.05 -29.68 -4.83
C VAL A 27 -9.52 -29.65 -4.90
N GLY A 28 -8.86 -30.78 -4.66
CA GLY A 28 -7.39 -30.92 -4.64
C GLY A 28 -6.72 -30.89 -6.03
N ARG A 29 -6.85 -29.78 -6.76
CA ARG A 29 -6.29 -29.62 -8.11
C ARG A 29 -4.76 -29.61 -8.12
N PHE A 30 -4.14 -29.04 -7.09
CA PHE A 30 -2.68 -29.04 -6.97
C PHE A 30 -2.14 -30.47 -6.85
N ASN A 31 -2.81 -31.33 -6.07
CA ASN A 31 -2.40 -32.72 -5.88
C ASN A 31 -2.50 -33.52 -7.19
N GLU A 32 -3.57 -33.32 -7.97
CA GLU A 32 -3.71 -33.92 -9.30
C GLU A 32 -2.55 -33.48 -10.22
N ARG A 33 -2.26 -32.17 -10.27
CA ARG A 33 -1.11 -31.65 -11.04
C ARG A 33 0.23 -32.20 -10.55
N PHE A 34 0.43 -32.30 -9.24
CA PHE A 34 1.66 -32.82 -8.65
C PHE A 34 1.95 -34.25 -9.11
N ILE A 35 0.98 -35.14 -9.00
CA ILE A 35 1.13 -36.55 -9.38
C ILE A 35 1.35 -36.70 -10.89
N LEU A 36 0.60 -35.95 -11.71
CA LEU A 36 0.82 -35.91 -13.16
C LEU A 36 2.23 -35.40 -13.51
N SER A 37 2.76 -34.44 -12.74
CA SER A 37 4.10 -33.92 -12.94
C SER A 37 5.19 -34.93 -12.58
N LEU A 38 4.97 -35.81 -11.60
CA LEU A 38 5.92 -36.86 -11.25
C LEU A 38 6.15 -37.83 -12.41
N ALA A 39 5.11 -38.14 -13.19
CA ALA A 39 5.22 -38.98 -14.38
C ALA A 39 6.18 -38.39 -15.45
N SER A 40 6.32 -37.05 -15.47
CA SER A 40 7.24 -36.36 -16.39
C SER A 40 8.66 -36.17 -15.87
N CYS A 41 8.89 -36.40 -14.56
CA CYS A 41 10.19 -36.20 -13.93
C CYS A 41 11.07 -37.42 -14.11
N LYS A 42 12.15 -37.30 -14.91
CA LYS A 42 13.03 -38.42 -15.28
C LYS A 42 13.73 -39.12 -14.10
N ASN A 43 13.93 -38.41 -12.98
CA ASN A 43 14.66 -38.90 -11.81
C ASN A 43 13.73 -39.21 -10.64
N CYS A 44 12.45 -39.50 -10.90
CA CYS A 44 11.47 -39.88 -9.89
C CYS A 44 11.17 -41.38 -9.98
N ILE A 45 11.04 -42.03 -8.81
CA ILE A 45 10.65 -43.43 -8.72
C ILE A 45 9.50 -43.51 -7.72
N VAL A 46 8.37 -44.09 -8.15
CA VAL A 46 7.23 -44.35 -7.26
C VAL A 46 7.26 -45.83 -6.92
N ILE A 47 7.42 -46.12 -5.63
CA ILE A 47 7.52 -47.47 -5.08
C ILE A 47 6.36 -47.73 -4.12
N ASP A 48 5.91 -48.98 -4.05
CA ASP A 48 5.00 -49.42 -3.00
C ASP A 48 5.74 -49.79 -1.70
N ASP A 49 5.00 -50.17 -0.65
CA ASP A 49 5.55 -50.59 0.64
C ASP A 49 6.44 -51.85 0.54
N GLN A 50 6.35 -52.59 -0.56
CA GLN A 50 7.14 -53.78 -0.87
C GLN A 50 8.31 -53.49 -1.81
N LEU A 51 8.61 -52.21 -2.10
CA LEU A 51 9.64 -51.74 -3.02
C LEU A 51 9.43 -52.14 -4.49
N ASN A 52 8.20 -52.49 -4.88
CA ASN A 52 7.85 -52.70 -6.29
C ASN A 52 7.69 -51.36 -6.99
N ILE A 53 8.25 -51.25 -8.20
CA ILE A 53 8.19 -50.04 -9.01
C ILE A 53 6.82 -49.96 -9.70
N LEU A 54 6.13 -48.84 -9.52
CA LEU A 54 4.84 -48.58 -10.15
C LEU A 54 5.00 -48.13 -11.63
N PRO A 55 4.00 -48.42 -12.50
CA PRO A 55 4.08 -48.14 -13.95
C PRO A 55 4.15 -46.64 -14.30
N ILE A 56 3.80 -45.75 -13.37
CA ILE A 56 3.96 -44.29 -13.52
C ILE A 56 5.42 -43.91 -13.81
N SER A 57 6.37 -44.66 -13.23
CA SER A 57 7.82 -44.51 -13.45
C SER A 57 8.37 -45.45 -14.53
N SER A 58 7.62 -45.67 -15.61
CA SER A 58 8.07 -46.54 -16.73
C SER A 58 9.38 -46.08 -17.39
N HIS A 59 9.72 -44.79 -17.34
CA HIS A 59 11.00 -44.25 -17.81
C HIS A 59 12.22 -44.72 -16.99
N THR A 60 11.99 -45.13 -15.74
CA THR A 60 13.01 -45.55 -14.77
C THR A 60 13.43 -47.01 -14.95
N ALA A 61 12.62 -47.81 -15.66
CA ALA A 61 12.95 -49.23 -15.94
C ALA A 61 14.27 -49.41 -16.73
N ASN A 62 14.75 -48.35 -17.40
CA ASN A 62 15.96 -48.36 -18.23
C ASN A 62 17.17 -47.65 -17.60
N ILE A 63 17.17 -47.36 -16.29
CA ILE A 63 18.32 -46.70 -15.65
C ILE A 63 19.54 -47.64 -15.63
N GLN A 64 20.63 -47.20 -16.23
CA GLN A 64 21.93 -47.87 -16.17
C GLN A 64 22.84 -47.19 -15.15
N ALA A 65 23.60 -47.99 -14.39
CA ALA A 65 24.58 -47.46 -13.46
C ALA A 65 25.72 -46.76 -14.22
N LEU A 66 26.03 -45.52 -13.84
CA LEU A 66 27.19 -44.80 -14.37
C LEU A 66 28.49 -45.50 -13.94
N PRO A 67 29.51 -45.59 -14.82
CA PRO A 67 30.81 -46.12 -14.44
C PRO A 67 31.44 -45.28 -13.33
N ARG A 68 32.20 -45.91 -12.43
CA ARG A 68 32.92 -45.21 -11.36
C ARG A 68 33.95 -44.27 -12.00
N LYS A 69 33.83 -42.97 -11.74
CA LYS A 69 34.77 -41.95 -12.22
C LYS A 69 36.14 -42.12 -11.53
N THR A 70 37.23 -42.15 -12.31
CA THR A 70 38.62 -41.99 -11.86
C THR A 70 38.91 -40.51 -11.59
N GLN A 71 39.81 -40.21 -10.65
CA GLN A 71 39.99 -38.86 -10.08
C GLN A 71 40.41 -37.75 -11.07
N ASP A 72 40.92 -38.11 -12.26
CA ASP A 72 41.49 -37.15 -13.22
C ASP A 72 40.71 -36.99 -14.53
N ASP A 73 39.68 -37.81 -14.79
CA ASP A 73 38.83 -37.68 -15.98
C ASP A 73 37.41 -37.22 -15.61
N ASP A 74 36.99 -36.11 -16.22
CA ASP A 74 35.71 -35.35 -16.06
C ASP A 74 35.69 -34.18 -15.06
N LEU A 75 36.75 -33.37 -14.97
CA LEU A 75 36.56 -32.00 -14.47
C LEU A 75 35.64 -31.25 -15.45
N SER A 76 34.60 -30.59 -14.94
CA SER A 76 33.73 -29.79 -15.79
C SER A 76 34.54 -28.64 -16.42
N PRO A 77 34.18 -28.16 -17.62
CA PRO A 77 34.87 -27.02 -18.24
C PRO A 77 34.96 -25.80 -17.30
N SER A 78 33.95 -25.58 -16.46
CA SER A 78 33.94 -24.54 -15.42
C SER A 78 34.97 -24.76 -14.31
N ASP A 79 35.24 -26.02 -13.93
CA ASP A 79 36.24 -26.34 -12.91
C ASP A 79 37.67 -26.14 -13.43
N LEU A 80 37.91 -26.42 -14.72
CA LEU A 80 39.19 -26.15 -15.37
C LEU A 80 39.48 -24.65 -15.46
N GLU A 81 38.49 -23.86 -15.91
CA GLU A 81 38.61 -22.40 -15.94
C GLU A 81 38.81 -21.82 -14.52
N LEU A 82 38.19 -22.42 -13.49
CA LEU A 82 38.39 -21.99 -12.10
C LEU A 82 39.82 -22.24 -11.63
N LYS A 83 40.40 -23.40 -11.96
CA LYS A 83 41.80 -23.71 -11.61
C LYS A 83 42.75 -22.73 -12.30
N GLU A 84 42.56 -22.48 -13.59
CA GLU A 84 43.35 -21.51 -14.35
C GLU A 84 43.24 -20.10 -13.75
N LEU A 85 42.03 -19.68 -13.36
CA LEU A 85 41.82 -18.39 -12.69
C LEU A 85 42.54 -18.32 -11.35
N LYS A 86 42.50 -19.38 -10.52
CA LYS A 86 43.20 -19.44 -9.24
C LYS A 86 44.72 -19.36 -9.41
N GLU A 87 45.27 -20.13 -10.35
CA GLU A 87 46.70 -20.09 -10.69
C GLU A 87 47.13 -18.70 -11.16
N SER A 88 46.30 -18.02 -11.98
CA SER A 88 46.62 -16.67 -12.46
C SER A 88 46.65 -15.59 -11.38
N LEU A 89 45.94 -15.80 -10.26
CA LEU A 89 45.75 -14.81 -9.19
C LEU A 89 46.54 -15.12 -7.92
N GLN A 90 47.24 -16.25 -7.87
CA GLN A 90 47.93 -16.74 -6.67
C GLN A 90 48.94 -15.73 -6.10
N ASP A 91 49.60 -14.96 -6.97
CA ASP A 91 50.60 -13.95 -6.58
C ASP A 91 49.98 -12.60 -6.14
N THR A 92 48.69 -12.39 -6.39
CA THR A 92 48.00 -11.13 -6.09
C THR A 92 47.34 -11.15 -4.71
N GLN A 93 48.10 -10.91 -3.64
CA GLN A 93 47.53 -10.76 -2.30
C GLN A 93 46.83 -9.39 -2.14
N PRO A 94 45.69 -9.30 -1.41
CA PRO A 94 44.95 -10.35 -0.69
C PRO A 94 43.94 -11.15 -1.55
N VAL A 95 43.84 -10.84 -2.85
CA VAL A 95 42.80 -11.35 -3.76
C VAL A 95 42.93 -12.85 -4.01
N GLY A 96 44.13 -13.34 -4.32
CA GLY A 96 44.38 -14.76 -4.61
C GLY A 96 43.88 -15.69 -3.51
N VAL A 97 44.20 -15.36 -2.26
CA VAL A 97 43.80 -16.14 -1.06
C VAL A 97 42.29 -16.21 -0.89
N LEU A 98 41.57 -15.12 -1.16
CA LEU A 98 40.11 -15.08 -1.06
C LEU A 98 39.44 -15.82 -2.23
N VAL A 99 40.01 -15.72 -3.44
CA VAL A 99 39.53 -16.46 -4.61
C VAL A 99 39.79 -17.96 -4.47
N ASP A 100 40.89 -18.36 -3.82
CA ASP A 100 41.18 -19.77 -3.53
C ASP A 100 40.10 -20.44 -2.67
N CYS A 101 39.48 -19.68 -1.78
CA CYS A 101 38.35 -20.14 -0.96
C CYS A 101 37.06 -20.38 -1.76
N CYS A 102 36.94 -19.82 -2.98
CA CYS A 102 35.76 -19.97 -3.82
C CYS A 102 35.68 -21.38 -4.42
N LYS A 103 34.48 -21.96 -4.42
CA LYS A 103 34.23 -23.30 -4.98
C LYS A 103 33.79 -23.28 -6.43
N THR A 104 33.06 -22.25 -6.84
CA THR A 104 32.53 -22.12 -8.20
C THR A 104 33.17 -20.94 -8.91
N LEU A 105 33.18 -21.01 -10.24
CA LEU A 105 33.73 -19.97 -11.09
C LEU A 105 32.93 -18.67 -10.98
N ASP A 106 31.60 -18.78 -10.93
CA ASP A 106 30.69 -17.65 -10.73
C ASP A 106 31.00 -16.90 -9.43
N GLN A 107 31.30 -17.62 -8.35
CA GLN A 107 31.67 -17.01 -7.06
C GLN A 107 33.01 -16.29 -7.16
N ALA A 108 34.01 -16.89 -7.80
CA ALA A 108 35.32 -16.25 -8.00
C ALA A 108 35.18 -14.94 -8.80
N ARG A 109 34.45 -14.97 -9.92
CA ARG A 109 34.15 -13.76 -10.72
C ARG A 109 33.39 -12.70 -9.90
N ALA A 110 32.47 -13.11 -9.04
CA ALA A 110 31.73 -12.18 -8.18
C ALA A 110 32.62 -11.52 -7.12
N VAL A 111 33.45 -12.30 -6.42
CA VAL A 111 34.39 -11.79 -5.42
C VAL A 111 35.39 -10.83 -6.06
N LEU A 112 35.90 -11.15 -7.26
CA LEU A 112 36.76 -10.26 -8.03
C LEU A 112 36.07 -8.92 -8.33
N LYS A 113 34.82 -8.94 -8.81
CA LYS A 113 34.05 -7.71 -9.07
C LYS A 113 33.80 -6.89 -7.81
N PHE A 114 33.55 -7.53 -6.67
CA PHE A 114 33.44 -6.80 -5.40
C PHE A 114 34.77 -6.14 -5.02
N ILE A 115 35.89 -6.86 -5.15
CA ILE A 115 37.23 -6.33 -4.85
C ILE A 115 37.62 -5.19 -5.80
N GLU A 116 37.30 -5.29 -7.09
CA GLU A 116 37.47 -4.18 -8.04
C GLU A 116 36.70 -2.93 -7.58
N GLY A 117 35.45 -3.10 -7.11
CA GLY A 117 34.66 -1.99 -6.56
C GLY A 117 35.24 -1.38 -5.27
N ILE A 118 35.95 -2.19 -4.47
CA ILE A 118 36.67 -1.74 -3.27
C ILE A 118 37.94 -0.97 -3.67
N SER A 119 38.68 -1.46 -4.66
CA SER A 119 39.95 -0.87 -5.09
C SER A 119 39.78 0.46 -5.81
N GLU A 120 38.65 0.67 -6.50
CA GLU A 120 38.33 1.92 -7.21
C GLU A 120 38.20 3.11 -6.24
N LYS A 121 37.94 2.87 -4.94
CA LYS A 121 37.72 3.87 -3.88
C LYS A 121 36.70 4.95 -4.27
N THR A 122 35.78 4.65 -5.18
CA THR A 122 34.69 5.54 -5.58
C THR A 122 33.59 5.49 -4.53
N LEU A 123 33.44 6.58 -3.77
CA LEU A 123 32.44 6.70 -2.69
C LEU A 123 30.98 6.59 -3.16
N ARG A 124 30.69 6.51 -4.45
CA ARG A 124 29.33 6.35 -5.00
C ARG A 124 29.25 5.23 -6.03
N SER A 125 29.82 4.08 -5.73
CA SER A 125 29.62 2.85 -6.52
C SER A 125 28.60 1.92 -5.84
N THR A 126 27.85 1.17 -6.64
CA THR A 126 26.96 0.11 -6.15
C THR A 126 27.17 -1.17 -6.93
N VAL A 127 27.47 -2.24 -6.21
CA VAL A 127 27.60 -3.58 -6.76
C VAL A 127 26.37 -4.38 -6.37
N ALA A 128 25.57 -4.77 -7.36
CA ALA A 128 24.35 -5.53 -7.18
C ALA A 128 24.57 -7.00 -7.60
N LEU A 129 24.56 -7.89 -6.61
CA LEU A 129 24.62 -9.33 -6.77
C LEU A 129 23.21 -9.92 -6.79
N THR A 130 22.91 -10.64 -7.85
CA THR A 130 21.63 -11.31 -8.01
C THR A 130 21.81 -12.81 -8.19
N ALA A 131 21.06 -13.62 -7.47
CA ALA A 131 21.13 -15.07 -7.64
C ALA A 131 19.86 -15.78 -7.22
N ALA A 132 19.71 -17.04 -7.63
CA ALA A 132 18.74 -17.93 -7.01
C ALA A 132 19.17 -18.33 -5.58
N ARG A 133 18.24 -18.90 -4.80
CA ARG A 133 18.58 -19.46 -3.49
C ARG A 133 19.58 -20.61 -3.63
N GLY A 134 20.52 -20.73 -2.69
CA GLY A 134 21.47 -21.86 -2.67
C GLY A 134 22.66 -21.74 -3.64
N ARG A 135 22.89 -20.56 -4.23
CA ARG A 135 24.06 -20.27 -5.11
C ARG A 135 25.26 -19.66 -4.36
N GLY A 136 25.13 -19.45 -3.04
CA GLY A 136 26.21 -18.96 -2.17
C GLY A 136 26.40 -17.43 -2.12
N LYS A 137 25.31 -16.66 -2.25
CA LYS A 137 25.34 -15.18 -2.15
C LYS A 137 26.02 -14.67 -0.87
N SER A 138 25.55 -15.12 0.30
CA SER A 138 26.08 -14.68 1.59
C SER A 138 27.53 -15.13 1.82
N ALA A 139 27.95 -16.25 1.20
CA ALA A 139 29.34 -16.68 1.22
C ALA A 139 30.25 -15.72 0.42
N ALA A 140 29.85 -15.37 -0.81
CA ALA A 140 30.59 -14.42 -1.64
C ALA A 140 30.64 -13.02 -1.00
N LEU A 141 29.55 -12.56 -0.39
CA LEU A 141 29.53 -11.29 0.36
C LEU A 141 30.43 -11.32 1.59
N GLY A 142 30.45 -12.43 2.36
CA GLY A 142 31.31 -12.57 3.53
C GLY A 142 32.80 -12.50 3.16
N LEU A 143 33.21 -13.20 2.09
CA LEU A 143 34.57 -13.11 1.55
C LEU A 143 34.91 -11.70 1.05
N ALA A 144 33.97 -11.02 0.41
CA ALA A 144 34.16 -9.63 -0.03
C ALA A 144 34.36 -8.66 1.14
N ILE A 145 33.64 -8.86 2.25
CA ILE A 145 33.81 -8.04 3.47
C ILE A 145 35.19 -8.29 4.10
N ALA A 146 35.65 -9.55 4.18
CA ALA A 146 37.00 -9.86 4.64
C ALA A 146 38.07 -9.18 3.77
N GLY A 147 37.86 -9.16 2.44
CA GLY A 147 38.68 -8.38 1.52
C GLY A 147 38.65 -6.87 1.81
N ALA A 148 37.47 -6.29 2.05
CA ALA A 148 37.35 -4.86 2.38
C ALA A 148 38.12 -4.47 3.65
N VAL A 149 38.10 -5.33 4.67
CA VAL A 149 38.92 -5.16 5.87
C VAL A 149 40.41 -5.17 5.52
N ALA A 150 40.86 -6.12 4.70
CA ALA A 150 42.25 -6.17 4.25
C ALA A 150 42.69 -4.96 3.40
N PHE A 151 41.76 -4.30 2.68
CA PHE A 151 42.02 -3.06 1.94
C PHE A 151 41.96 -1.78 2.80
N GLY A 152 41.72 -1.90 4.11
CA GLY A 152 41.79 -0.78 5.07
C GLY A 152 40.48 -0.02 5.29
N TYR A 153 39.31 -0.60 4.98
CA TYR A 153 38.02 0.03 5.30
C TYR A 153 37.77 -0.01 6.81
N SER A 154 37.44 1.13 7.42
CA SER A 154 37.31 1.27 8.88
C SER A 154 35.91 0.93 9.37
N ASN A 155 34.87 1.48 8.74
CA ASN A 155 33.49 1.35 9.20
C ASN A 155 32.64 0.62 8.16
N ILE A 156 32.44 -0.68 8.40
CA ILE A 156 31.63 -1.56 7.55
C ILE A 156 30.31 -1.85 8.27
N PHE A 157 29.20 -1.59 7.59
CA PHE A 157 27.87 -1.84 8.11
C PHE A 157 27.19 -2.94 7.33
N VAL A 158 26.59 -3.90 8.05
CA VAL A 158 25.82 -5.00 7.47
C VAL A 158 24.36 -4.81 7.83
N THR A 159 23.47 -4.94 6.85
CA THR A 159 22.01 -4.80 7.03
C THR A 159 21.29 -6.01 6.44
N SER A 160 20.31 -6.50 7.19
CA SER A 160 19.38 -7.57 6.82
C SER A 160 18.05 -7.35 7.55
N PRO A 161 16.93 -7.91 7.07
CA PRO A 161 15.63 -7.79 7.75
C PRO A 161 15.64 -8.40 9.16
N SER A 162 16.40 -9.47 9.37
CA SER A 162 16.61 -10.11 10.67
C SER A 162 18.10 -10.47 10.86
N PRO A 163 18.64 -10.36 12.08
CA PRO A 163 20.04 -10.68 12.34
C PRO A 163 20.35 -12.18 12.18
N ASP A 164 19.38 -13.07 12.39
CA ASP A 164 19.53 -14.52 12.23
C ASP A 164 19.96 -14.93 10.81
N ASN A 165 19.59 -14.15 9.79
CA ASN A 165 19.98 -14.43 8.40
C ASN A 165 21.49 -14.24 8.16
N LEU A 166 22.18 -13.50 9.03
CA LEU A 166 23.58 -13.13 8.88
C LEU A 166 24.56 -14.16 9.45
N HIS A 167 24.09 -15.23 10.11
CA HIS A 167 24.98 -16.26 10.66
C HIS A 167 25.95 -16.80 9.60
N THR A 168 25.43 -17.12 8.42
CA THR A 168 26.27 -17.63 7.31
C THR A 168 27.21 -16.56 6.77
N LEU A 169 26.78 -15.29 6.67
CA LEU A 169 27.65 -14.19 6.24
C LEU A 169 28.86 -14.05 7.17
N PHE A 170 28.63 -14.00 8.49
CA PHE A 170 29.70 -13.89 9.48
C PHE A 170 30.61 -15.11 9.50
N GLU A 171 30.09 -16.33 9.34
CA GLU A 171 30.91 -17.53 9.22
C GLU A 171 31.92 -17.43 8.06
N PHE A 172 31.49 -16.88 6.91
CA PHE A 172 32.36 -16.69 5.76
C PHE A 172 33.31 -15.48 5.89
N ILE A 173 32.97 -14.47 6.70
CA ILE A 173 33.91 -13.42 7.11
C ILE A 173 35.05 -14.06 7.90
N PHE A 174 34.74 -14.92 8.88
CA PHE A 174 35.75 -15.60 9.69
C PHE A 174 36.61 -16.56 8.87
N LYS A 175 36.02 -17.32 7.93
CA LYS A 175 36.80 -18.12 6.98
C LYS A 175 37.75 -17.28 6.11
N GLY A 176 37.31 -16.08 5.71
CA GLY A 176 38.17 -15.12 5.00
C GLY A 176 39.31 -14.61 5.88
N PHE A 177 39.04 -14.34 7.16
CA PHE A 177 40.04 -13.96 8.15
C PHE A 177 41.06 -15.08 8.41
N ASP A 178 40.62 -16.32 8.55
CA ASP A 178 41.50 -17.49 8.70
C ASP A 178 42.43 -17.62 7.49
N ALA A 179 41.89 -17.46 6.28
CA ALA A 179 42.68 -17.51 5.05
C ALA A 179 43.72 -16.37 4.98
N LEU A 180 43.35 -15.16 5.44
CA LEU A 180 44.24 -14.00 5.57
C LEU A 180 45.12 -14.03 6.84
N GLN A 181 45.10 -15.13 7.59
CA GLN A 181 45.90 -15.37 8.79
C GLN A 181 45.63 -14.37 9.93
N TYR A 182 44.38 -13.90 10.08
CA TYR A 182 43.93 -13.15 11.25
C TYR A 182 43.60 -14.10 12.40
N GLN A 183 44.04 -13.77 13.62
CA GLN A 183 43.83 -14.61 14.80
C GLN A 183 42.72 -14.05 15.71
N GLU A 184 41.81 -14.91 16.16
CA GLU A 184 40.75 -14.54 17.12
C GLU A 184 41.38 -14.13 18.47
N HIS A 185 40.81 -13.11 19.12
CA HIS A 185 41.26 -12.48 20.37
C HIS A 185 42.59 -11.72 20.33
N LEU A 186 43.38 -11.86 19.26
CA LEU A 186 44.58 -11.07 19.01
C LEU A 186 44.29 -9.96 18.01
N ASP A 187 43.84 -10.33 16.80
CA ASP A 187 43.57 -9.39 15.73
C ASP A 187 42.11 -8.94 15.70
N TYR A 188 41.17 -9.74 16.21
CA TYR A 188 39.76 -9.39 16.23
C TYR A 188 38.98 -9.95 17.43
N GLU A 189 37.89 -9.28 17.78
CA GLU A 189 36.97 -9.64 18.87
C GLU A 189 35.51 -9.68 18.37
N ILE A 190 34.79 -10.74 18.74
CA ILE A 190 33.39 -10.96 18.36
C ILE A 190 32.46 -10.58 19.52
N ILE A 191 31.50 -9.70 19.27
CA ILE A 191 30.46 -9.29 20.23
C ILE A 191 29.11 -9.85 19.77
N GLN A 192 28.53 -10.71 20.60
CA GLN A 192 27.22 -11.32 20.37
C GLN A 192 26.09 -10.57 21.10
N SER A 193 24.88 -10.72 20.58
CA SER A 193 23.65 -10.19 21.20
C SER A 193 23.36 -10.83 22.55
N LEU A 194 22.93 -10.02 23.52
CA LEU A 194 22.37 -10.47 24.80
C LEU A 194 20.85 -10.74 24.71
N ASN A 195 20.19 -10.30 23.64
CA ASN A 195 18.74 -10.44 23.50
C ASN A 195 18.37 -11.88 23.11
N PRO A 196 17.41 -12.53 23.81
CA PRO A 196 16.95 -13.88 23.48
C PRO A 196 16.34 -13.99 22.08
N GLU A 197 15.67 -12.94 21.60
CA GLU A 197 15.02 -12.89 20.28
C GLU A 197 16.01 -13.01 19.11
N PHE A 198 17.29 -12.72 19.35
CA PHE A 198 18.32 -12.70 18.31
C PHE A 198 19.26 -13.90 18.40
N ASN A 199 18.91 -14.98 19.10
CA ASN A 199 19.63 -16.27 19.09
C ASN A 199 21.17 -16.18 19.21
N LYS A 200 21.70 -15.26 20.03
CA LYS A 200 23.15 -14.98 20.14
C LYS A 200 23.84 -14.59 18.82
N ALA A 201 23.12 -13.93 17.92
CA ALA A 201 23.65 -13.41 16.67
C ALA A 201 24.80 -12.45 16.93
N VAL A 202 25.78 -12.45 16.02
CA VAL A 202 26.91 -11.53 16.04
C VAL A 202 26.41 -10.14 15.67
N ILE A 203 26.57 -9.16 16.58
CA ILE A 203 26.16 -7.77 16.33
C ILE A 203 27.35 -6.96 15.84
N ARG A 204 28.54 -7.17 16.41
CA ARG A 204 29.71 -6.37 16.11
C ARG A 204 30.98 -7.23 16.14
N VAL A 205 31.88 -6.95 15.20
CA VAL A 205 33.24 -7.48 15.18
C VAL A 205 34.21 -6.30 15.16
N ASN A 206 35.12 -6.24 16.12
CA ASN A 206 36.18 -5.24 16.18
C ASN A 206 37.48 -5.89 15.68
N VAL A 207 38.19 -5.23 14.78
CA VAL A 207 39.49 -5.69 14.26
C VAL A 207 40.55 -4.64 14.61
N PHE A 208 41.73 -5.09 15.03
CA PHE A 208 42.80 -4.27 15.62
C PHE A 208 44.17 -4.39 14.94
N ARG A 209 44.31 -5.22 13.89
CA ARG A 209 45.61 -5.60 13.29
C ARG A 209 46.46 -4.41 12.82
N GLU A 210 45.93 -3.57 11.94
CA GLU A 210 46.63 -2.38 11.43
C GLU A 210 46.10 -1.09 12.06
N HIS A 211 44.79 -0.90 11.99
CA HIS A 211 44.05 0.16 12.65
C HIS A 211 42.72 -0.40 13.17
N ARG A 212 42.01 0.41 13.96
CA ARG A 212 40.68 0.01 14.45
C ARG A 212 39.71 -0.03 13.28
N GLN A 213 39.16 -1.21 13.03
CA GLN A 213 38.09 -1.44 12.07
C GLN A 213 36.90 -2.06 12.78
N THR A 214 35.70 -1.76 12.33
CA THR A 214 34.47 -2.27 12.92
C THR A 214 33.52 -2.76 11.84
N ILE A 215 33.03 -3.99 12.01
CA ILE A 215 31.92 -4.56 11.25
C ILE A 215 30.74 -4.58 12.21
N GLN A 216 29.64 -3.92 11.86
CA GLN A 216 28.47 -3.89 12.74
C GLN A 216 27.16 -4.09 11.99
N TYR A 217 26.26 -4.85 12.60
CA TYR A 217 24.89 -5.00 12.16
C TYR A 217 24.09 -3.73 12.48
N ILE A 218 23.30 -3.29 11.50
CA ILE A 218 22.30 -2.24 11.66
C ILE A 218 20.96 -2.73 11.15
N HIS A 219 19.91 -2.40 11.91
CA HIS A 219 18.54 -2.59 11.46
C HIS A 219 18.21 -1.59 10.32
N PRO A 220 17.56 -2.01 9.22
CA PRO A 220 17.32 -1.15 8.05
C PRO A 220 16.52 0.14 8.33
N GLY A 221 15.80 0.21 9.46
CA GLY A 221 15.11 1.44 9.91
C GLY A 221 16.05 2.55 10.40
N ASP A 222 17.28 2.22 10.81
CA ASP A 222 18.22 3.14 11.47
C ASP A 222 19.24 3.76 10.50
N ALA A 223 18.78 4.22 9.33
CA ALA A 223 19.65 4.76 8.28
C ALA A 223 20.48 5.99 8.72
N VAL A 224 20.06 6.72 9.75
CA VAL A 224 20.75 7.90 10.28
C VAL A 224 22.15 7.57 10.79
N LYS A 225 22.35 6.36 11.32
CA LYS A 225 23.65 5.90 11.86
C LYS A 225 24.69 5.62 10.77
N LEU A 226 24.27 5.56 9.49
CA LEU A 226 25.13 5.28 8.34
C LEU A 226 25.91 6.50 7.84
N GLY A 227 25.76 7.67 8.47
CA GLY A 227 26.50 8.88 8.07
C GLY A 227 28.03 8.75 8.15
N GLN A 228 28.54 7.81 8.95
CA GLN A 228 29.97 7.51 9.12
C GLN A 228 30.42 6.22 8.39
N ALA A 229 29.53 5.63 7.57
CA ALA A 229 29.80 4.40 6.84
C ALA A 229 30.71 4.65 5.63
N GLU A 230 31.70 3.78 5.44
CA GLU A 230 32.50 3.74 4.21
C GLU A 230 31.99 2.66 3.25
N LEU A 231 31.52 1.54 3.81
CA LEU A 231 30.92 0.42 3.09
C LEU A 231 29.64 -0.03 3.79
N VAL A 232 28.56 -0.17 3.03
CA VAL A 232 27.31 -0.77 3.49
C VAL A 232 27.00 -2.02 2.67
N VAL A 233 26.79 -3.14 3.34
CA VAL A 233 26.40 -4.41 2.74
C VAL A 233 24.95 -4.72 3.12
N ILE A 234 24.10 -4.88 2.13
CA ILE A 234 22.68 -5.19 2.27
C ILE A 234 22.46 -6.62 1.78
N ASP A 235 22.24 -7.56 2.70
CA ASP A 235 21.83 -8.92 2.33
C ASP A 235 20.29 -9.01 2.28
N GLU A 236 19.79 -9.78 1.31
CA GLU A 236 18.37 -9.87 0.97
C GLU A 236 17.65 -8.52 0.82
N ALA A 237 18.21 -7.63 0.00
CA ALA A 237 17.61 -6.33 -0.32
C ALA A 237 16.17 -6.44 -0.87
N ALA A 238 15.82 -7.58 -1.47
CA ALA A 238 14.47 -7.92 -1.93
C ALA A 238 13.42 -7.98 -0.80
N ALA A 239 13.83 -8.26 0.43
CA ALA A 239 12.93 -8.37 1.58
C ALA A 239 12.73 -7.03 2.29
N ILE A 240 13.51 -6.00 1.94
CA ILE A 240 13.48 -4.68 2.56
C ILE A 240 12.60 -3.74 1.72
N PRO A 241 11.71 -2.95 2.33
CA PRO A 241 10.92 -1.93 1.66
C PRO A 241 11.77 -0.98 0.79
N LEU A 242 11.30 -0.67 -0.43
CA LEU A 242 12.00 0.22 -1.36
C LEU A 242 12.38 1.60 -0.76
N PRO A 243 11.51 2.27 0.03
CA PRO A 243 11.87 3.55 0.65
C PRO A 243 13.03 3.41 1.64
N LEU A 244 13.07 2.32 2.41
CA LEU A 244 14.16 2.04 3.34
C LEU A 244 15.46 1.75 2.56
N VAL A 245 15.41 0.93 1.51
CA VAL A 245 16.58 0.68 0.66
C VAL A 245 17.12 1.97 0.05
N LYS A 246 16.25 2.91 -0.37
CA LYS A 246 16.68 4.23 -0.86
C LYS A 246 17.35 5.07 0.21
N ASN A 247 16.89 5.01 1.46
CA ASN A 247 17.53 5.70 2.57
C ASN A 247 18.89 5.08 2.95
N LEU A 248 19.06 3.76 2.72
CA LEU A 248 20.35 3.05 2.87
C LEU A 248 21.33 3.32 1.72
N LEU A 249 20.88 3.95 0.63
CA LEU A 249 21.72 4.26 -0.53
C LEU A 249 22.38 5.65 -0.37
N GLY A 250 23.26 5.80 0.62
CA GLY A 250 23.99 7.05 0.91
C GLY A 250 25.23 7.31 0.02
N PRO A 251 26.04 8.35 0.34
CA PRO A 251 27.26 8.71 -0.39
C PRO A 251 28.47 7.84 0.01
N TYR A 252 28.29 6.53 -0.01
CA TYR A 252 29.31 5.51 0.27
C TYR A 252 29.18 4.32 -0.69
N LEU A 253 30.16 3.41 -0.65
CA LEU A 253 30.15 2.16 -1.41
C LEU A 253 29.04 1.25 -0.86
N VAL A 254 28.20 0.71 -1.76
CA VAL A 254 27.10 -0.17 -1.36
C VAL A 254 27.17 -1.49 -2.09
N PHE A 255 27.19 -2.58 -1.34
CA PHE A 255 26.97 -3.92 -1.85
C PHE A 255 25.57 -4.37 -1.53
N MET A 256 24.87 -4.89 -2.53
CA MET A 256 23.52 -5.39 -2.35
C MET A 256 23.43 -6.80 -2.92
N ALA A 257 22.87 -7.71 -2.13
CA ALA A 257 22.50 -9.04 -2.60
C ALA A 257 20.97 -9.20 -2.61
N SER A 258 20.46 -9.86 -3.65
CA SER A 258 19.04 -10.11 -3.82
C SER A 258 18.80 -11.53 -4.33
N THR A 259 17.89 -12.29 -3.70
CA THR A 259 17.33 -13.50 -4.35
C THR A 259 16.40 -13.12 -5.49
N ILE A 260 16.52 -13.75 -6.67
CA ILE A 260 15.53 -13.62 -7.76
C ILE A 260 14.57 -14.81 -7.78
N ASN A 261 15.10 -16.04 -7.80
CA ASN A 261 14.33 -17.28 -7.92
C ASN A 261 14.37 -18.05 -6.60
N GLY A 262 13.19 -18.31 -6.01
CA GLY A 262 13.04 -19.08 -4.77
C GLY A 262 11.66 -18.93 -4.14
N TYR A 263 11.39 -19.74 -3.11
CA TYR A 263 10.10 -19.79 -2.43
C TYR A 263 9.81 -18.57 -1.52
N GLU A 264 10.84 -17.80 -1.18
CA GLU A 264 10.71 -16.51 -0.48
C GLU A 264 10.52 -15.33 -1.45
N GLY A 265 10.22 -15.62 -2.73
CA GLY A 265 10.27 -14.71 -3.89
C GLY A 265 9.54 -13.37 -3.77
N THR A 266 10.16 -12.41 -3.07
CA THR A 266 9.89 -10.96 -3.14
C THR A 266 10.72 -10.26 -4.22
N GLY A 267 11.55 -10.99 -4.97
CA GLY A 267 12.77 -10.40 -5.50
C GLY A 267 12.78 -9.86 -6.92
N ARG A 268 11.98 -10.37 -7.87
CA ARG A 268 12.23 -10.02 -9.28
C ARG A 268 11.70 -8.65 -9.69
N SER A 269 10.46 -8.31 -9.34
CA SER A 269 9.90 -7.00 -9.70
C SER A 269 10.59 -5.86 -8.96
N LEU A 270 11.00 -6.08 -7.71
CA LEU A 270 11.75 -5.10 -6.91
C LEU A 270 13.19 -4.96 -7.39
N SER A 271 13.92 -6.06 -7.57
CA SER A 271 15.29 -5.99 -8.09
C SER A 271 15.31 -5.36 -9.48
N LEU A 272 14.41 -5.74 -10.39
CA LEU A 272 14.32 -5.11 -11.71
C LEU A 272 13.94 -3.64 -11.63
N LYS A 273 12.96 -3.24 -10.81
CA LYS A 273 12.57 -1.82 -10.67
C LYS A 273 13.68 -0.99 -10.03
N LEU A 274 14.37 -1.52 -9.03
CA LEU A 274 15.47 -0.84 -8.35
C LEU A 274 16.70 -0.77 -9.24
N ILE A 275 17.08 -1.87 -9.88
CA ILE A 275 18.15 -1.92 -10.87
C ILE A 275 17.82 -0.99 -12.04
N GLN A 276 16.59 -0.99 -12.55
CA GLN A 276 16.17 -0.08 -13.62
C GLN A 276 16.20 1.39 -13.17
N GLN A 277 15.81 1.70 -11.94
CA GLN A 277 15.94 3.06 -11.38
C GLN A 277 17.40 3.46 -11.25
N LEU A 278 18.26 2.58 -10.74
CA LEU A 278 19.70 2.83 -10.64
C LEU A 278 20.35 2.96 -12.02
N ARG A 279 19.97 2.13 -13.00
CA ARG A 279 20.39 2.22 -14.41
C ARG A 279 19.94 3.53 -15.05
N GLN A 280 18.72 4.00 -14.78
CA GLN A 280 18.23 5.27 -15.29
C GLN A 280 19.02 6.45 -14.70
N GLN A 281 19.30 6.39 -13.40
CA GLN A 281 20.14 7.39 -12.72
C GLN A 281 21.58 7.40 -13.28
N SER A 282 22.16 6.22 -13.55
CA SER A 282 23.50 6.11 -14.16
C SER A 282 23.52 6.47 -15.65
N ALA A 283 22.42 6.28 -16.38
CA ALA A 283 22.32 6.61 -17.81
C ALA A 283 22.10 8.11 -18.03
N GLN A 284 21.26 8.78 -17.21
CA GLN A 284 21.01 10.22 -17.31
C GLN A 284 22.29 11.05 -17.10
N SER A 285 23.27 10.56 -16.34
CA SER A 285 24.57 11.20 -16.20
C SER A 285 25.49 11.07 -17.40
N GLN A 286 25.47 9.94 -18.12
CA GLN A 286 26.35 9.75 -19.29
C GLN A 286 25.94 10.61 -20.49
N LEU A 287 24.69 11.06 -20.56
CA LEU A 287 24.22 12.01 -21.57
C LEU A 287 24.63 13.47 -21.26
N SER A 288 24.92 13.81 -20.00
CA SER A 288 25.32 15.17 -19.60
C SER A 288 26.81 15.47 -19.81
N THR A 289 27.60 14.51 -20.29
CA THR A 289 29.03 14.67 -20.60
C THR A 289 29.28 15.10 -22.06
N THR A 290 28.55 16.10 -22.55
CA THR A 290 28.93 16.82 -23.77
C THR A 290 29.59 18.16 -23.41
N ALA A 291 30.92 18.16 -23.51
CA ALA A 291 31.90 19.24 -23.73
C ALA A 291 31.85 20.61 -23.01
N GLU A 292 30.74 21.18 -22.56
CA GLU A 292 30.72 22.63 -22.22
C GLU A 292 30.70 23.02 -20.73
N ASN A 293 30.39 22.11 -19.80
CA ASN A 293 30.23 22.47 -18.37
C ASN A 293 31.37 21.99 -17.46
N LYS A 294 32.62 22.33 -17.80
CA LYS A 294 33.82 21.90 -17.04
C LYS A 294 34.18 22.77 -15.81
N ALA A 295 33.49 23.89 -15.57
CA ALA A 295 33.99 24.96 -14.70
C ALA A 295 33.34 25.13 -13.31
N THR A 296 32.25 24.44 -12.96
CA THR A 296 31.61 24.60 -11.63
C THR A 296 31.83 23.38 -10.73
N THR A 297 32.59 23.59 -9.65
CA THR A 297 32.96 22.60 -8.63
C THR A 297 31.74 22.00 -7.90
N THR A 298 30.62 22.71 -7.88
CA THR A 298 29.33 22.26 -7.32
C THR A 298 28.63 21.20 -8.19
N ALA A 299 28.89 21.15 -9.50
CA ALA A 299 28.32 20.13 -10.39
C ALA A 299 29.09 18.79 -10.35
N ARG A 300 30.34 18.77 -9.86
CA ARG A 300 31.09 17.52 -9.64
C ARG A 300 30.48 16.65 -8.52
N LEU A 301 29.78 17.27 -7.57
CA LEU A 301 29.01 16.58 -6.51
C LEU A 301 27.71 15.93 -7.04
N ALA A 302 27.31 16.24 -8.27
CA ALA A 302 26.23 15.57 -8.99
C ALA A 302 26.77 14.43 -9.87
N SER A 303 27.95 13.87 -9.58
CA SER A 303 28.37 12.61 -10.19
C SER A 303 27.40 11.50 -9.80
N ALA A 304 26.76 10.91 -10.80
CA ALA A 304 25.82 9.83 -10.62
C ALA A 304 26.53 8.54 -10.21
N ARG A 305 25.78 7.73 -9.47
CA ARG A 305 26.21 6.45 -8.94
C ARG A 305 26.51 5.46 -10.07
N THR A 306 27.67 4.82 -10.05
CA THR A 306 28.02 3.73 -10.98
C THR A 306 27.38 2.43 -10.47
N LEU A 307 26.82 1.63 -11.39
CA LEU A 307 26.17 0.36 -11.08
C LEU A 307 26.94 -0.77 -11.76
N HIS A 308 27.39 -1.75 -10.96
CA HIS A 308 27.94 -3.00 -11.44
C HIS A 308 27.00 -4.14 -11.09
N GLU A 309 26.57 -4.91 -12.07
CA GLU A 309 25.66 -6.04 -11.87
C GLU A 309 26.40 -7.36 -12.04
N VAL A 310 26.16 -8.26 -11.09
CA VAL A 310 26.74 -9.61 -11.09
C VAL A 310 25.61 -10.62 -10.85
N SER A 311 25.61 -11.73 -11.58
CA SER A 311 24.66 -12.81 -11.39
C SER A 311 25.35 -14.13 -11.08
N LEU A 312 24.88 -14.87 -10.06
CA LEU A 312 25.32 -16.25 -9.80
C LEU A 312 24.28 -17.24 -10.31
N GLN A 313 24.68 -18.14 -11.19
CA GLN A 313 23.83 -19.19 -11.74
C GLN A 313 24.20 -20.56 -11.20
N GLU A 314 25.48 -20.82 -10.93
CA GLU A 314 25.95 -22.14 -10.49
C GLU A 314 25.59 -22.45 -9.01
N SER A 315 25.11 -23.67 -8.74
CA SER A 315 24.72 -24.13 -7.40
C SER A 315 25.91 -24.69 -6.63
N ILE A 316 25.96 -24.38 -5.34
CA ILE A 316 26.98 -24.97 -4.44
C ILE A 316 26.55 -26.29 -3.81
N ARG A 317 25.25 -26.62 -3.85
CA ARG A 317 24.67 -27.79 -3.16
C ARG A 317 24.56 -29.03 -4.05
N TYR A 318 24.38 -28.83 -5.34
CA TYR A 318 24.12 -29.86 -6.33
C TYR A 318 24.68 -29.42 -7.69
N ALA A 319 24.81 -30.38 -8.61
CA ALA A 319 25.37 -30.15 -9.93
C ALA A 319 24.51 -29.21 -10.79
N PRO A 320 25.11 -28.45 -11.73
CA PRO A 320 24.36 -27.62 -12.66
C PRO A 320 23.44 -28.49 -13.54
N GLY A 321 22.20 -28.03 -13.74
CA GLY A 321 21.23 -28.70 -14.60
C GLY A 321 20.52 -29.90 -13.97
N ASP A 322 20.42 -29.96 -12.64
CA ASP A 322 19.69 -31.02 -11.93
C ASP A 322 18.24 -31.13 -12.46
N PRO A 323 17.83 -32.30 -12.99
CA PRO A 323 16.48 -32.50 -13.52
C PRO A 323 15.39 -32.36 -12.43
N VAL A 324 15.69 -32.65 -11.17
CA VAL A 324 14.73 -32.49 -10.07
C VAL A 324 14.51 -31.01 -9.77
N GLU A 325 15.57 -30.21 -9.75
CA GLU A 325 15.44 -28.75 -9.62
C GLU A 325 14.63 -28.17 -10.78
N LYS A 326 14.94 -28.58 -12.02
CA LYS A 326 14.22 -28.12 -13.21
C LYS A 326 12.74 -28.51 -13.17
N TRP A 327 12.44 -29.73 -12.73
CA TRP A 327 11.07 -30.18 -12.52
C TRP A 327 10.35 -29.36 -11.44
N LEU A 328 11.01 -29.10 -10.30
CA LEU A 328 10.44 -28.32 -9.20
C LEU A 328 10.17 -26.87 -9.62
N ASN A 329 11.10 -26.25 -10.34
CA ASN A 329 10.94 -24.89 -10.89
C ASN A 329 9.82 -24.85 -11.94
N GLY A 330 9.67 -25.90 -12.74
CA GLY A 330 8.54 -26.08 -13.65
C GLY A 330 7.21 -26.18 -12.90
N LEU A 331 7.08 -27.11 -11.95
CA LEU A 331 5.86 -27.32 -11.18
C LEU A 331 5.43 -26.07 -10.40
N LEU A 332 6.36 -25.39 -9.71
CA LEU A 332 6.08 -24.19 -8.94
C LEU A 332 6.09 -22.90 -9.79
N CYS A 333 6.40 -23.03 -11.08
CA CYS A 333 6.42 -21.92 -12.05
C CYS A 333 7.33 -20.76 -11.64
N LEU A 334 8.49 -21.11 -11.05
CA LEU A 334 9.48 -20.13 -10.60
C LEU A 334 10.27 -19.55 -11.77
N ASP A 335 10.31 -20.26 -12.90
CA ASP A 335 11.00 -19.87 -14.13
C ASP A 335 10.22 -18.81 -14.91
N CYS A 336 10.13 -17.61 -14.34
CA CYS A 336 9.38 -16.50 -14.92
C CYS A 336 10.12 -15.81 -16.09
N LEU A 337 11.19 -16.40 -16.66
CA LEU A 337 12.04 -15.77 -17.68
C LEU A 337 11.32 -15.54 -19.02
N ASN A 338 10.18 -16.21 -19.24
CA ASN A 338 9.39 -16.15 -20.47
C ASN A 338 8.33 -15.06 -20.47
N ILE A 339 8.72 -13.81 -20.18
CA ILE A 339 7.88 -12.67 -20.56
C ILE A 339 8.30 -12.29 -21.98
N THR A 340 7.62 -12.85 -22.97
CA THR A 340 7.84 -12.50 -24.37
C THR A 340 7.42 -11.06 -24.57
N ARG A 341 8.35 -10.18 -24.95
CA ARG A 341 7.97 -8.83 -25.36
C ARG A 341 7.18 -8.93 -26.66
N ILE A 342 5.97 -8.36 -26.69
CA ILE A 342 5.24 -8.21 -27.95
C ILE A 342 6.04 -7.23 -28.83
N VAL A 343 6.72 -7.77 -29.85
CA VAL A 343 7.46 -6.97 -30.85
C VAL A 343 6.50 -6.34 -31.88
N SER A 344 5.28 -6.87 -32.02
CA SER A 344 4.21 -6.31 -32.84
C SER A 344 3.35 -5.33 -32.03
N GLY A 345 3.23 -4.06 -32.44
CA GLY A 345 2.54 -3.01 -31.68
C GLY A 345 1.26 -3.41 -30.93
N CYS A 346 1.09 -2.85 -29.73
CA CYS A 346 0.02 -3.19 -28.81
C CYS A 346 -1.37 -2.79 -29.38
N PRO A 347 -2.40 -3.65 -29.26
CA PRO A 347 -3.76 -3.28 -29.66
C PRO A 347 -4.36 -2.24 -28.70
N LEU A 348 -5.29 -1.43 -29.21
CA LEU A 348 -6.03 -0.47 -28.40
C LEU A 348 -6.78 -1.20 -27.25
N PRO A 349 -6.79 -0.66 -26.02
CA PRO A 349 -7.47 -1.29 -24.88
C PRO A 349 -8.94 -1.61 -25.13
N GLU A 350 -9.63 -0.82 -25.94
CA GLU A 350 -11.05 -1.02 -26.27
C GLU A 350 -11.32 -2.32 -27.04
N ALA A 351 -10.38 -2.72 -27.91
CA ALA A 351 -10.48 -3.94 -28.71
C ALA A 351 -10.13 -5.22 -27.92
N CYS A 352 -9.66 -5.08 -26.68
CA CYS A 352 -9.31 -6.22 -25.84
C CYS A 352 -10.55 -6.72 -25.09
N GLU A 353 -10.67 -8.04 -25.03
CA GLU A 353 -11.76 -8.75 -24.36
C GLU A 353 -11.23 -9.50 -23.13
N LEU A 354 -12.11 -9.66 -22.14
CA LEU A 354 -11.81 -10.37 -20.91
C LEU A 354 -12.43 -11.76 -20.97
N TYR A 355 -11.65 -12.77 -20.64
CA TYR A 355 -12.01 -14.19 -20.69
C TYR A 355 -11.98 -14.77 -19.28
N TYR A 356 -12.92 -15.67 -18.98
CA TYR A 356 -12.90 -16.47 -17.76
C TYR A 356 -12.04 -17.72 -17.97
N VAL A 357 -11.15 -18.00 -17.02
CA VAL A 357 -10.24 -19.16 -17.10
C VAL A 357 -10.81 -20.32 -16.30
N ASN A 358 -11.03 -21.46 -16.96
CA ASN A 358 -11.46 -22.66 -16.27
C ASN A 358 -10.28 -23.32 -15.54
N ARG A 359 -10.33 -23.29 -14.21
CA ARG A 359 -9.27 -23.80 -13.33
C ARG A 359 -9.04 -25.30 -13.46
N ASP A 360 -10.08 -26.11 -13.66
CA ASP A 360 -9.92 -27.58 -13.80
C ASP A 360 -9.06 -27.93 -15.02
N THR A 361 -9.23 -27.17 -16.10
CA THR A 361 -8.52 -27.36 -17.37
C THR A 361 -7.14 -26.70 -17.36
N LEU A 362 -6.96 -25.67 -16.54
CA LEU A 362 -5.69 -24.99 -16.34
C LEU A 362 -4.69 -25.90 -15.59
N PHE A 363 -5.18 -26.62 -14.58
CA PHE A 363 -4.36 -27.48 -13.72
C PHE A 363 -4.26 -28.95 -14.17
N CYS A 364 -4.79 -29.32 -15.35
CA CYS A 364 -4.79 -30.70 -15.85
C CYS A 364 -3.42 -31.22 -16.35
N TYR A 365 -2.35 -30.44 -16.18
CA TYR A 365 -0.97 -30.75 -16.61
C TYR A 365 -0.82 -31.10 -18.10
N HIS A 366 -1.56 -30.41 -18.98
CA HIS A 366 -1.35 -30.46 -20.42
C HIS A 366 -0.27 -29.44 -20.87
N LYS A 367 0.52 -29.77 -21.91
CA LYS A 367 1.65 -28.92 -22.37
C LYS A 367 1.24 -27.47 -22.69
N ALA A 368 0.08 -27.27 -23.31
CA ALA A 368 -0.43 -25.93 -23.62
C ALA A 368 -0.95 -25.19 -22.38
N SER A 369 -1.66 -25.88 -21.49
CA SER A 369 -2.17 -25.33 -20.23
C SER A 369 -1.02 -24.92 -19.30
N GLU A 370 0.03 -25.75 -19.24
CA GLU A 370 1.23 -25.46 -18.46
C GLU A 370 1.97 -24.24 -19.01
N ALA A 371 2.14 -24.13 -20.33
CA ALA A 371 2.72 -22.93 -20.93
C ALA A 371 1.89 -21.66 -20.63
N PHE A 372 0.56 -21.75 -20.65
CA PHE A 372 -0.33 -20.65 -20.28
C PHE A 372 -0.25 -20.30 -18.80
N LEU A 373 -0.22 -21.30 -17.91
CA LEU A 373 -0.07 -21.13 -16.46
C LEU A 373 1.28 -20.51 -16.09
N GLN A 374 2.37 -20.90 -16.76
CA GLN A 374 3.69 -20.28 -16.60
C GLN A 374 3.65 -18.79 -16.97
N ARG A 375 2.99 -18.41 -18.08
CA ARG A 375 2.83 -17.00 -18.48
C ARG A 375 2.01 -16.22 -17.45
N LEU A 376 0.92 -16.80 -16.96
CA LEU A 376 0.04 -16.21 -15.95
C LEU A 376 0.78 -16.01 -14.62
N MET A 377 1.54 -17.01 -14.16
CA MET A 377 2.32 -16.89 -12.93
C MET A 377 3.50 -15.92 -13.09
N ALA A 378 4.18 -15.93 -14.25
CA ALA A 378 5.24 -14.96 -14.54
C ALA A 378 4.72 -13.51 -14.47
N LEU A 379 3.51 -13.27 -14.96
CA LEU A 379 2.84 -11.98 -14.89
C LEU A 379 2.46 -11.60 -13.44
N TYR A 380 2.00 -12.54 -12.62
CA TYR A 380 1.79 -12.29 -11.18
C TYR A 380 3.09 -11.95 -10.45
N VAL A 381 4.19 -12.66 -10.73
CA VAL A 381 5.51 -12.39 -10.12
C VAL A 381 6.09 -11.06 -10.57
N ALA A 382 5.83 -10.64 -11.81
CA ALA A 382 6.30 -9.36 -12.33
C ALA A 382 5.54 -8.15 -11.76
N SER A 383 4.26 -8.30 -11.45
CA SER A 383 3.40 -7.20 -11.02
C SER A 383 3.41 -6.98 -9.50
N HIS A 384 3.49 -8.05 -8.70
CA HIS A 384 3.41 -7.99 -7.25
C HIS A 384 4.78 -7.85 -6.56
N TYR A 385 4.78 -7.26 -5.37
CA TYR A 385 5.98 -7.06 -4.54
C TYR A 385 6.43 -8.34 -3.82
N LYS A 386 5.49 -9.20 -3.44
CA LYS A 386 5.75 -10.47 -2.74
C LYS A 386 4.80 -11.53 -3.26
N ASN A 387 5.35 -12.63 -3.74
CA ASN A 387 4.60 -13.83 -4.03
C ASN A 387 5.14 -14.98 -3.20
N SER A 388 4.23 -15.82 -2.71
CA SER A 388 4.58 -17.10 -2.12
C SER A 388 4.20 -18.20 -3.12
N PRO A 389 4.98 -19.29 -3.25
CA PRO A 389 4.54 -20.46 -4.00
C PRO A 389 3.21 -21.02 -3.50
N ASN A 390 2.87 -20.81 -2.23
CA ASN A 390 1.57 -21.20 -1.66
C ASN A 390 0.39 -20.48 -2.33
N ASP A 391 0.62 -19.33 -2.96
CA ASP A 391 -0.40 -18.62 -3.72
C ASP A 391 -0.92 -19.44 -4.90
N LEU A 392 -0.05 -20.26 -5.51
CA LEU A 392 -0.44 -21.17 -6.60
C LEU A 392 -1.41 -22.25 -6.10
N GLN A 393 -1.16 -22.76 -4.90
CA GLN A 393 -2.04 -23.72 -4.24
C GLN A 393 -3.38 -23.08 -3.84
N MET A 394 -3.36 -21.83 -3.34
CA MET A 394 -4.59 -21.08 -3.07
C MET A 394 -5.39 -20.86 -4.35
N LEU A 395 -4.73 -20.51 -5.46
CA LEU A 395 -5.34 -20.28 -6.76
C LEU A 395 -5.95 -21.55 -7.38
N SER A 396 -5.39 -22.73 -7.06
CA SER A 396 -5.89 -24.02 -7.54
C SER A 396 -7.03 -24.57 -6.68
N ASP A 397 -6.85 -24.62 -5.37
CA ASP A 397 -7.68 -25.46 -4.51
C ASP A 397 -8.89 -24.70 -3.94
N ALA A 398 -8.74 -23.40 -3.69
CA ALA A 398 -9.77 -22.63 -2.99
C ALA A 398 -10.98 -22.33 -3.93
N PRO A 399 -12.20 -22.80 -3.58
CA PRO A 399 -13.35 -22.79 -4.48
C PRO A 399 -13.82 -21.37 -4.85
N ALA A 400 -13.73 -20.43 -3.91
CA ALA A 400 -14.20 -19.06 -4.05
C ALA A 400 -13.40 -18.20 -5.05
N HIS A 401 -12.24 -18.67 -5.52
CA HIS A 401 -11.38 -17.88 -6.40
C HIS A 401 -11.76 -18.01 -7.88
N HIS A 402 -11.98 -16.88 -8.55
CA HIS A 402 -12.17 -16.79 -9.99
C HIS A 402 -10.99 -16.09 -10.66
N LEU A 403 -10.66 -16.54 -11.87
CA LEU A 403 -9.56 -16.00 -12.67
C LEU A 403 -10.08 -15.46 -13.99
N PHE A 404 -9.67 -14.24 -14.29
CA PHE A 404 -10.00 -13.55 -15.52
C PHE A 404 -8.73 -13.08 -16.22
N CYS A 405 -8.65 -13.28 -17.53
CA CYS A 405 -7.52 -12.86 -18.35
C CYS A 405 -7.99 -11.90 -19.44
N LEU A 406 -7.32 -10.76 -19.57
CA LEU A 406 -7.49 -9.82 -20.67
C LEU A 406 -6.55 -10.24 -21.81
N LEU A 407 -7.14 -10.54 -22.96
CA LEU A 407 -6.42 -11.01 -24.15
C LEU A 407 -6.58 -9.99 -25.30
N PRO A 408 -5.57 -9.86 -26.17
CA PRO A 408 -5.73 -9.13 -27.41
C PRO A 408 -6.75 -9.85 -28.32
N PRO A 409 -7.37 -9.15 -29.28
CA PRO A 409 -8.27 -9.79 -30.23
C PRO A 409 -7.50 -10.86 -31.01
N VAL A 410 -7.94 -12.12 -30.88
CA VAL A 410 -7.28 -13.26 -31.52
C VAL A 410 -7.80 -13.36 -32.96
N PRO A 411 -6.95 -13.21 -33.99
CA PRO A 411 -7.39 -13.49 -35.35
C PRO A 411 -7.73 -14.98 -35.46
N PRO A 412 -8.86 -15.35 -36.09
CA PRO A 412 -9.35 -16.73 -36.14
C PRO A 412 -8.40 -17.70 -36.89
N THR A 413 -7.34 -17.17 -37.51
CA THR A 413 -6.37 -17.91 -38.31
C THR A 413 -5.11 -18.34 -37.54
N GLN A 414 -4.87 -17.84 -36.31
CA GLN A 414 -3.69 -18.21 -35.52
C GLN A 414 -4.03 -19.21 -34.40
N ASN A 415 -3.45 -20.42 -34.49
CA ASN A 415 -3.49 -21.46 -33.45
C ASN A 415 -2.39 -21.27 -32.37
N SER A 416 -1.82 -20.07 -32.24
CA SER A 416 -0.84 -19.76 -31.19
C SER A 416 -1.53 -19.37 -29.88
N LEU A 417 -0.96 -19.81 -28.76
CA LEU A 417 -1.41 -19.42 -27.42
C LEU A 417 -1.42 -17.89 -27.30
N PRO A 418 -2.57 -17.26 -27.01
CA PRO A 418 -2.66 -15.81 -26.90
C PRO A 418 -1.78 -15.32 -25.75
N GLU A 419 -1.24 -14.11 -25.92
CA GLU A 419 -0.47 -13.48 -24.87
C GLU A 419 -1.41 -12.83 -23.84
N VAL A 420 -1.05 -12.96 -22.57
CA VAL A 420 -1.85 -12.46 -21.46
C VAL A 420 -1.42 -11.04 -21.12
N LEU A 421 -2.27 -10.05 -21.41
CA LEU A 421 -1.95 -8.63 -21.17
C LEU A 421 -2.19 -8.23 -19.71
N ALA A 422 -3.31 -8.69 -19.14
CA ALA A 422 -3.65 -8.48 -17.76
C ALA A 422 -4.39 -9.68 -17.18
N VAL A 423 -4.22 -9.94 -15.88
CA VAL A 423 -4.93 -10.99 -15.14
C VAL A 423 -5.57 -10.37 -13.91
N VAL A 424 -6.82 -10.74 -13.64
CA VAL A 424 -7.56 -10.35 -12.44
C VAL A 424 -7.97 -11.60 -11.67
N GLN A 425 -7.60 -11.65 -10.40
CA GLN A 425 -8.03 -12.67 -9.45
C GLN A 425 -9.11 -12.10 -8.54
N VAL A 426 -10.29 -12.70 -8.58
CA VAL A 426 -11.42 -12.37 -7.70
C VAL A 426 -11.61 -13.51 -6.70
N CYS A 427 -12.01 -13.20 -5.48
CA CYS A 427 -12.43 -14.14 -4.45
C CYS A 427 -13.84 -13.74 -4.03
N LEU A 428 -14.80 -14.66 -4.13
CA LEU A 428 -16.12 -14.45 -3.57
C LEU A 428 -16.01 -14.53 -2.04
N GLU A 429 -16.57 -13.54 -1.34
CA GLU A 429 -16.60 -13.44 0.12
C GLU A 429 -18.01 -13.01 0.54
N GLY A 430 -18.53 -13.53 1.66
CA GLY A 430 -19.84 -13.12 2.17
C GLY A 430 -20.77 -14.29 2.49
N GLU A 431 -22.08 -13.99 2.57
CA GLU A 431 -23.13 -14.94 2.97
C GLU A 431 -22.87 -15.62 4.33
N ILE A 432 -22.24 -14.89 5.25
CA ILE A 432 -21.90 -15.40 6.58
C ILE A 432 -23.15 -15.31 7.47
N SER A 433 -23.43 -16.37 8.23
CA SER A 433 -24.57 -16.33 9.14
C SER A 433 -24.40 -15.26 10.22
N ARG A 434 -25.46 -14.48 10.49
CA ARG A 434 -25.49 -13.45 11.55
C ARG A 434 -25.02 -13.98 12.90
N GLN A 435 -25.36 -15.23 13.21
CA GLN A 435 -25.01 -15.88 14.46
C GLN A 435 -23.50 -16.19 14.56
N SER A 436 -22.87 -16.56 13.44
CA SER A 436 -21.41 -16.74 13.33
C SER A 436 -20.68 -15.41 13.57
N ILE A 437 -21.18 -14.31 12.99
CA ILE A 437 -20.61 -12.96 13.16
C ILE A 437 -20.69 -12.51 14.62
N LEU A 438 -21.85 -12.65 15.27
CA LEU A 438 -22.05 -12.29 16.68
C LEU A 438 -21.18 -13.15 17.63
N ASN A 439 -21.02 -14.43 17.33
CA ASN A 439 -20.15 -15.33 18.09
C ASN A 439 -18.67 -14.95 17.95
N SER A 440 -18.23 -14.53 16.77
CA SER A 440 -16.87 -14.06 16.53
C SER A 440 -16.60 -12.70 17.16
N LEU A 441 -17.56 -11.76 17.11
CA LEU A 441 -17.47 -10.46 17.78
C LEU A 441 -17.35 -10.62 19.30
N SER A 442 -18.10 -11.55 19.89
CA SER A 442 -18.07 -11.81 21.33
C SER A 442 -16.86 -12.62 21.79
N ARG A 443 -16.32 -13.53 20.97
CA ARG A 443 -15.17 -14.40 21.32
C ARG A 443 -13.82 -13.91 20.79
N GLY A 444 -13.81 -12.90 19.92
CA GLY A 444 -12.60 -12.35 19.29
C GLY A 444 -11.84 -13.32 18.38
N LYS A 445 -12.44 -14.44 17.99
CA LYS A 445 -11.80 -15.43 17.09
C LYS A 445 -12.20 -15.13 15.64
N LYS A 446 -11.22 -14.80 14.81
CA LYS A 446 -11.39 -14.66 13.36
C LYS A 446 -11.33 -16.06 12.72
N ALA A 447 -12.36 -16.42 11.97
CA ALA A 447 -12.26 -17.57 11.08
C ALA A 447 -11.25 -17.26 9.96
N TYR A 448 -10.62 -18.29 9.40
CA TYR A 448 -9.75 -18.13 8.24
C TYR A 448 -10.63 -17.98 6.98
N GLY A 449 -10.38 -16.94 6.18
CA GLY A 449 -11.24 -16.58 5.04
C GLY A 449 -11.90 -15.21 5.21
N ASP A 450 -12.63 -14.75 4.19
CA ASP A 450 -13.53 -13.58 4.21
C ASP A 450 -12.99 -12.32 4.89
N LEU A 451 -11.88 -11.77 4.38
CA LEU A 451 -11.17 -10.67 5.03
C LEU A 451 -12.04 -9.42 5.17
N ILE A 452 -12.78 -9.07 4.11
CA ILE A 452 -13.53 -7.81 4.04
C ILE A 452 -14.74 -7.84 4.98
N PRO A 453 -15.62 -8.86 4.94
CA PRO A 453 -16.72 -9.01 5.91
C PRO A 453 -16.25 -8.92 7.35
N TRP A 454 -15.23 -9.70 7.75
CA TRP A 454 -14.73 -9.70 9.12
C TRP A 454 -14.18 -8.35 9.57
N THR A 455 -13.39 -7.69 8.72
CA THR A 455 -12.75 -6.41 9.08
C THR A 455 -13.78 -5.29 9.20
N ILE A 456 -14.77 -5.23 8.30
CA ILE A 456 -15.79 -4.19 8.31
C ILE A 456 -16.77 -4.41 9.46
N SER A 457 -17.27 -5.64 9.65
CA SER A 457 -18.14 -5.94 10.78
C SER A 457 -17.47 -5.69 12.14
N GLU A 458 -16.16 -5.88 12.27
CA GLU A 458 -15.42 -5.53 13.49
C GLU A 458 -15.29 -4.01 13.69
N GLN A 459 -15.02 -3.25 12.62
CA GLN A 459 -14.75 -1.81 12.71
C GLN A 459 -16.02 -0.96 12.86
N PHE A 460 -17.11 -1.37 12.22
CA PHE A 460 -18.40 -0.67 12.26
C PHE A 460 -19.39 -1.33 13.23
N GLN A 461 -19.07 -2.51 13.77
CA GLN A 461 -19.96 -3.32 14.62
C GLN A 461 -21.29 -3.64 13.93
N ASP A 462 -21.25 -3.76 12.61
CA ASP A 462 -22.42 -4.00 11.78
C ASP A 462 -22.47 -5.48 11.34
N PRO A 463 -23.44 -6.27 11.85
CA PRO A 463 -23.60 -7.66 11.45
C PRO A 463 -24.30 -7.82 10.09
N ASP A 464 -25.00 -6.78 9.61
CA ASP A 464 -25.78 -6.87 8.38
C ASP A 464 -24.85 -6.88 7.16
N PHE A 465 -23.74 -6.12 7.22
CA PHE A 465 -22.72 -6.12 6.18
C PHE A 465 -22.11 -7.52 5.92
N GLY A 466 -21.88 -8.32 6.96
CA GLY A 466 -21.30 -9.65 6.79
C GLY A 466 -22.24 -10.68 6.15
N SER A 467 -23.54 -10.37 6.10
CA SER A 467 -24.54 -11.21 5.41
C SER A 467 -24.59 -10.94 3.90
N LEU A 468 -24.08 -9.79 3.45
CA LEU A 468 -24.01 -9.42 2.04
C LEU A 468 -23.05 -10.33 1.26
N SER A 469 -23.30 -10.48 -0.04
CA SER A 469 -22.42 -11.20 -0.96
C SER A 469 -21.50 -10.23 -1.69
N GLY A 470 -20.19 -10.48 -1.66
CA GLY A 470 -19.18 -9.56 -2.19
C GLY A 470 -18.10 -10.26 -3.00
N GLY A 471 -17.55 -9.54 -3.97
CA GLY A 471 -16.37 -9.96 -4.73
C GLY A 471 -15.12 -9.21 -4.27
N ARG A 472 -14.17 -9.88 -3.63
CA ARG A 472 -12.86 -9.30 -3.33
C ARG A 472 -11.89 -9.50 -4.50
N ILE A 473 -11.47 -8.42 -5.14
CA ILE A 473 -10.36 -8.45 -6.08
C ILE A 473 -9.05 -8.59 -5.28
N VAL A 474 -8.49 -9.79 -5.30
CA VAL A 474 -7.27 -10.13 -4.55
C VAL A 474 -6.03 -9.59 -5.26
N ARG A 475 -5.97 -9.75 -6.59
CA ARG A 475 -4.80 -9.38 -7.40
C ARG A 475 -5.20 -8.87 -8.78
N ILE A 476 -4.50 -7.83 -9.22
CA ILE A 476 -4.52 -7.36 -10.61
C ILE A 476 -3.08 -7.28 -11.09
N ALA A 477 -2.77 -8.07 -12.10
CA ALA A 477 -1.46 -8.14 -12.69
C ALA A 477 -1.53 -7.58 -14.11
N VAL A 478 -0.87 -6.45 -14.35
CA VAL A 478 -0.68 -5.89 -15.69
C VAL A 478 0.78 -6.02 -16.05
N HIS A 479 1.04 -6.37 -17.30
CA HIS A 479 2.39 -6.53 -17.81
C HIS A 479 3.24 -5.27 -17.57
N PRO A 480 4.46 -5.36 -17.01
CA PRO A 480 5.26 -4.19 -16.66
C PRO A 480 5.47 -3.19 -17.81
N ASP A 481 5.70 -3.69 -19.02
CA ASP A 481 5.93 -2.85 -20.20
C ASP A 481 4.64 -2.13 -20.69
N TYR A 482 3.46 -2.59 -20.27
CA TYR A 482 2.15 -2.03 -20.64
C TYR A 482 1.49 -1.22 -19.51
N GLN A 483 2.23 -0.96 -18.42
CA GLN A 483 1.75 -0.13 -17.34
C GLN A 483 1.59 1.33 -17.81
N GLY A 484 0.43 1.92 -17.52
CA GLY A 484 0.09 3.29 -17.93
C GLY A 484 -0.73 3.40 -19.22
N MET A 485 -0.91 2.32 -19.99
CA MET A 485 -1.73 2.29 -21.21
C MET A 485 -3.24 2.05 -20.96
N GLY A 486 -3.65 1.74 -19.72
CA GLY A 486 -5.06 1.63 -19.34
C GLY A 486 -5.68 0.22 -19.41
N TYR A 487 -4.92 -0.84 -19.71
CA TYR A 487 -5.43 -2.22 -19.75
C TYR A 487 -6.04 -2.69 -18.42
N GLY A 488 -5.45 -2.32 -17.28
CA GLY A 488 -6.02 -2.63 -15.97
C GLY A 488 -7.38 -1.96 -15.73
N SER A 489 -7.55 -0.72 -16.19
CA SER A 489 -8.82 0.01 -16.10
C SER A 489 -9.89 -0.65 -16.95
N ARG A 490 -9.52 -1.08 -18.17
CA ARG A 490 -10.41 -1.83 -19.07
C ARG A 490 -10.84 -3.16 -18.46
N ALA A 491 -9.91 -3.92 -17.90
CA ALA A 491 -10.22 -5.20 -17.25
C ALA A 491 -11.22 -5.03 -16.10
N LEU A 492 -11.04 -3.99 -15.27
CA LEU A 492 -11.98 -3.65 -14.20
C LEU A 492 -13.36 -3.24 -14.71
N GLN A 493 -13.42 -2.41 -15.76
CA GLN A 493 -14.70 -2.01 -16.36
C GLN A 493 -15.46 -3.23 -16.91
N LEU A 494 -14.79 -4.12 -17.64
CA LEU A 494 -15.42 -5.32 -18.18
C LEU A 494 -15.88 -6.27 -17.07
N LEU A 495 -15.09 -6.43 -16.01
CA LEU A 495 -15.44 -7.22 -14.84
C LEU A 495 -16.64 -6.64 -14.10
N GLN A 496 -16.69 -5.32 -13.93
CA GLN A 496 -17.83 -4.65 -13.30
C GLN A 496 -19.11 -4.88 -14.12
N ARG A 497 -19.06 -4.65 -15.43
CA ARG A 497 -20.20 -4.91 -16.33
C ARG A 497 -20.66 -6.37 -16.33
N TYR A 498 -19.73 -7.30 -16.12
CA TYR A 498 -20.02 -8.72 -15.97
C TYR A 498 -20.84 -9.02 -14.73
N TYR A 499 -20.44 -8.50 -13.56
CA TYR A 499 -21.18 -8.71 -12.32
C TYR A 499 -22.46 -7.86 -12.22
N GLU A 500 -22.56 -6.74 -12.94
CA GLU A 500 -23.81 -5.97 -13.10
C GLU A 500 -24.82 -6.65 -14.04
N GLY A 501 -24.47 -7.77 -14.68
CA GLY A 501 -25.38 -8.51 -15.57
C GLY A 501 -25.59 -7.86 -16.95
N GLN A 502 -24.74 -6.90 -17.37
CA GLN A 502 -24.87 -6.23 -18.68
C GLN A 502 -24.48 -7.11 -19.87
N PHE A 503 -23.89 -8.29 -19.63
CA PHE A 503 -23.65 -9.29 -20.67
C PHE A 503 -24.81 -10.30 -20.67
N PRO A 504 -25.67 -10.29 -21.71
CA PRO A 504 -26.71 -11.31 -21.82
C PRO A 504 -26.05 -12.68 -22.02
N CYS A 505 -26.40 -13.64 -21.16
CA CYS A 505 -25.96 -15.01 -21.33
C CYS A 505 -26.64 -15.60 -22.57
N LEU A 506 -25.85 -16.04 -23.55
CA LEU A 506 -26.37 -16.58 -24.81
C LEU A 506 -26.85 -18.04 -24.68
N GLU A 507 -26.64 -18.68 -23.53
CA GLU A 507 -27.06 -20.05 -23.26
C GLU A 507 -28.40 -20.09 -22.50
N GLU A 508 -29.50 -20.40 -23.20
CA GLU A 508 -30.85 -20.62 -22.64
C GLU A 508 -30.99 -21.86 -21.75
N LYS A 509 -29.90 -22.57 -21.46
CA LYS A 509 -29.90 -23.70 -20.53
C LYS A 509 -28.91 -23.40 -19.42
N VAL A 510 -29.45 -22.99 -18.28
CA VAL A 510 -28.78 -23.21 -16.99
C VAL A 510 -28.41 -24.68 -16.99
N ILE A 511 -27.13 -24.99 -17.19
CA ILE A 511 -26.60 -26.31 -16.86
C ILE A 511 -26.84 -26.40 -15.36
N GLN A 512 -27.98 -26.99 -14.99
CA GLN A 512 -28.28 -27.37 -13.63
C GLN A 512 -27.01 -28.03 -13.11
N LYS A 513 -26.50 -27.53 -11.98
CA LYS A 513 -25.42 -28.17 -11.24
C LYS A 513 -25.84 -29.61 -10.93
N SER A 514 -25.51 -30.50 -11.85
CA SER A 514 -25.44 -31.94 -11.68
C SER A 514 -24.20 -32.41 -12.41
N GLN A 515 -23.05 -31.89 -11.98
CA GLN A 515 -21.92 -32.77 -11.82
C GLN A 515 -21.79 -32.96 -10.32
N GLU A 516 -22.62 -33.86 -9.77
CA GLU A 516 -22.04 -34.84 -8.86
C GLU A 516 -20.73 -35.24 -9.53
N ILE A 517 -19.62 -34.87 -8.90
CA ILE A 517 -18.33 -35.44 -9.23
C ILE A 517 -18.62 -36.93 -9.26
N SER A 518 -18.55 -37.55 -10.43
CA SER A 518 -18.56 -38.99 -10.49
C SER A 518 -17.33 -39.42 -9.71
N THR A 519 -17.53 -39.69 -8.43
CA THR A 519 -16.67 -40.54 -7.64
C THR A 519 -16.60 -41.79 -8.47
N VAL A 520 -15.52 -41.91 -9.25
CA VAL A 520 -15.24 -43.11 -10.01
C VAL A 520 -15.33 -44.22 -8.98
N SER A 521 -16.35 -45.07 -9.12
CA SER A 521 -16.52 -46.31 -8.35
C SER A 521 -15.25 -47.12 -8.57
N SER A 522 -14.32 -46.97 -7.63
CA SER A 522 -12.95 -47.49 -7.69
C SER A 522 -12.89 -48.76 -6.88
N GLU A 523 -13.64 -49.77 -7.33
CA GLU A 523 -13.66 -51.08 -6.67
C GLU A 523 -12.91 -52.18 -7.44
N ALA A 524 -12.20 -51.90 -8.55
CA ALA A 524 -11.61 -53.01 -9.32
C ALA A 524 -10.35 -52.71 -10.18
N VAL A 525 -9.40 -51.87 -9.74
CA VAL A 525 -8.11 -51.77 -10.46
C VAL A 525 -6.95 -51.91 -9.48
N SER A 526 -6.07 -52.88 -9.73
CA SER A 526 -4.84 -53.12 -8.97
C SER A 526 -3.82 -52.00 -9.21
N LEU A 527 -3.07 -51.59 -8.17
CA LEU A 527 -2.08 -50.50 -8.20
C LEU A 527 -1.03 -50.67 -9.34
N LEU A 528 -0.74 -51.90 -9.74
CA LEU A 528 0.24 -52.24 -10.77
C LEU A 528 -0.25 -52.01 -12.21
N GLU A 529 -1.55 -51.83 -12.43
CA GLU A 529 -2.17 -51.64 -13.75
C GLU A 529 -2.70 -50.20 -13.96
N GLU A 530 -2.63 -49.36 -12.93
CA GLU A 530 -3.22 -48.02 -12.97
C GLU A 530 -2.34 -47.03 -13.77
N ALA A 531 -2.72 -46.79 -15.03
CA ALA A 531 -2.14 -45.73 -15.86
C ALA A 531 -2.86 -44.39 -15.61
N VAL A 532 -2.16 -43.45 -15.00
CA VAL A 532 -2.67 -42.10 -14.78
C VAL A 532 -2.62 -41.30 -16.09
N THR A 533 -3.79 -40.98 -16.65
CA THR A 533 -3.92 -40.09 -17.81
C THR A 533 -4.70 -38.82 -17.47
N PRO A 534 -4.43 -37.68 -18.14
CA PRO A 534 -5.26 -36.49 -18.04
C PRO A 534 -6.74 -36.79 -18.34
N ARG A 535 -7.67 -36.04 -17.72
CA ARG A 535 -9.12 -36.21 -17.92
C ARG A 535 -9.49 -36.07 -19.40
N LYS A 536 -10.23 -37.05 -19.95
CA LYS A 536 -10.51 -37.17 -21.40
C LYS A 536 -11.58 -36.21 -21.94
N ASN A 537 -12.45 -35.66 -21.08
CA ASN A 537 -13.51 -34.70 -21.45
C ASN A 537 -13.35 -33.42 -20.63
N LEU A 538 -12.49 -32.51 -21.09
CA LEU A 538 -12.24 -31.23 -20.42
C LEU A 538 -13.00 -30.10 -21.14
N PRO A 539 -13.65 -29.19 -20.39
CA PRO A 539 -14.17 -27.95 -20.96
C PRO A 539 -13.04 -27.11 -21.59
N PRO A 540 -13.36 -26.10 -22.42
CA PRO A 540 -12.34 -25.21 -22.95
C PRO A 540 -11.63 -24.42 -21.84
N LEU A 541 -10.34 -24.12 -22.05
CA LEU A 541 -9.51 -23.38 -21.10
C LEU A 541 -10.00 -21.95 -20.87
N LEU A 542 -10.46 -21.31 -21.94
CA LEU A 542 -10.94 -19.95 -21.96
C LEU A 542 -12.42 -19.97 -22.34
N LEU A 543 -13.24 -19.38 -21.48
CA LEU A 543 -14.66 -19.16 -21.71
C LEU A 543 -14.90 -17.67 -21.92
N LYS A 544 -15.75 -17.32 -22.88
CA LYS A 544 -16.19 -15.93 -23.03
C LYS A 544 -17.12 -15.56 -21.88
N LEU A 545 -17.13 -14.29 -21.49
CA LEU A 545 -18.03 -13.81 -20.43
C LEU A 545 -19.51 -14.03 -20.79
N SER A 546 -19.87 -13.98 -22.07
CA SER A 546 -21.23 -14.23 -22.55
C SER A 546 -21.69 -15.69 -22.40
N GLU A 547 -20.76 -16.63 -22.23
CA GLU A 547 -21.05 -18.06 -22.12
C GLU A 547 -21.30 -18.48 -20.65
N ARG A 548 -21.02 -17.61 -19.67
CA ARG A 548 -21.14 -17.94 -18.26
C ARG A 548 -22.00 -16.91 -17.51
N PRO A 549 -23.09 -17.31 -16.82
CA PRO A 549 -23.82 -16.39 -15.96
C PRO A 549 -22.96 -15.96 -14.75
N ALA A 550 -23.02 -14.67 -14.41
CA ALA A 550 -22.34 -14.12 -13.24
C ALA A 550 -23.06 -14.50 -11.94
N GLU A 551 -22.32 -14.59 -10.83
CA GLU A 551 -22.92 -14.64 -9.50
C GLU A 551 -23.48 -13.27 -9.10
N ASN A 552 -24.58 -13.25 -8.34
CA ASN A 552 -25.14 -12.02 -7.79
C ASN A 552 -24.23 -11.48 -6.69
N LEU A 553 -23.70 -10.27 -6.88
CA LEU A 553 -22.79 -9.60 -5.95
C LEU A 553 -23.31 -8.21 -5.61
N ASP A 554 -23.30 -7.87 -4.33
CA ASP A 554 -23.74 -6.57 -3.82
C ASP A 554 -22.62 -5.52 -3.92
N TYR A 555 -21.37 -5.95 -3.67
CA TYR A 555 -20.21 -5.09 -3.68
C TYR A 555 -18.96 -5.74 -4.27
N LEU A 556 -18.04 -4.91 -4.78
CA LEU A 556 -16.65 -5.27 -5.06
C LEU A 556 -15.72 -4.59 -4.07
N GLY A 557 -14.81 -5.38 -3.50
CA GLY A 557 -13.82 -4.91 -2.53
C GLY A 557 -12.40 -5.15 -2.99
N VAL A 558 -11.46 -4.30 -2.57
CA VAL A 558 -10.02 -4.46 -2.79
C VAL A 558 -9.28 -4.29 -1.47
N SER A 559 -8.21 -5.06 -1.27
CA SER A 559 -7.30 -4.91 -0.14
C SER A 559 -5.86 -4.86 -0.65
N TYR A 560 -5.15 -3.76 -0.45
CA TYR A 560 -3.81 -3.56 -0.99
C TYR A 560 -2.93 -2.66 -0.11
N GLY A 561 -1.61 -2.72 -0.30
CA GLY A 561 -0.66 -1.80 0.33
C GLY A 561 -0.75 -0.38 -0.24
N LEU A 562 -1.00 0.60 0.60
CA LEU A 562 -1.30 1.97 0.20
C LEU A 562 -0.10 2.64 -0.48
N THR A 563 -0.20 2.82 -1.81
CA THR A 563 0.74 3.64 -2.59
C THR A 563 0.00 4.72 -3.38
N PRO A 564 0.64 5.88 -3.67
CA PRO A 564 0.00 6.96 -4.44
C PRO A 564 -0.48 6.51 -5.83
N LYS A 565 0.26 5.61 -6.49
CA LYS A 565 -0.07 5.10 -7.83
C LYS A 565 -1.33 4.22 -7.80
N LEU A 566 -1.38 3.26 -6.87
CA LEU A 566 -2.54 2.37 -6.73
C LEU A 566 -3.77 3.13 -6.23
N LEU A 567 -3.62 4.06 -5.29
CA LEU A 567 -4.74 4.89 -4.83
C LEU A 567 -5.39 5.67 -5.98
N LYS A 568 -4.58 6.31 -6.84
CA LYS A 568 -5.09 7.01 -8.04
C LYS A 568 -5.79 6.06 -9.00
N PHE A 569 -5.27 4.85 -9.19
CA PHE A 569 -5.87 3.83 -10.03
C PHE A 569 -7.26 3.42 -9.52
N TRP A 570 -7.38 3.07 -8.24
CA TRP A 570 -8.65 2.64 -7.64
C TRP A 570 -9.69 3.75 -7.57
N LYS A 571 -9.27 4.99 -7.28
CA LYS A 571 -10.18 6.15 -7.33
C LYS A 571 -10.74 6.41 -8.72
N ARG A 572 -9.91 6.27 -9.77
CA ARG A 572 -10.39 6.36 -11.17
C ARG A 572 -11.36 5.24 -11.54
N ALA A 573 -11.24 4.08 -10.89
CA ALA A 573 -12.14 2.95 -11.10
C ALA A 573 -13.46 3.05 -10.31
N GLY A 574 -13.66 4.09 -9.51
CA GLY A 574 -14.91 4.28 -8.75
C GLY A 574 -14.89 3.75 -7.31
N PHE A 575 -13.75 3.26 -6.81
CA PHE A 575 -13.68 2.68 -5.45
C PHE A 575 -13.58 3.76 -4.37
N VAL A 576 -14.13 3.46 -3.20
CA VAL A 576 -14.20 4.33 -2.03
C VAL A 576 -13.38 3.72 -0.87
N PRO A 577 -12.45 4.46 -0.25
CA PRO A 577 -11.72 3.95 0.92
C PRO A 577 -12.63 3.85 2.14
N VAL A 578 -12.63 2.69 2.80
CA VAL A 578 -13.48 2.43 3.98
C VAL A 578 -12.64 2.12 5.22
N TYR A 579 -11.48 1.50 5.05
CA TYR A 579 -10.62 1.15 6.17
C TYR A 579 -9.14 1.28 5.81
N LEU A 580 -8.34 1.80 6.74
CA LEU A 580 -6.89 1.87 6.64
C LEU A 580 -6.27 1.37 7.94
N ARG A 581 -5.42 0.35 7.83
CA ARG A 581 -4.74 -0.24 8.99
C ARG A 581 -3.66 0.72 9.53
N GLN A 582 -3.64 0.92 10.85
CA GLN A 582 -2.66 1.79 11.50
C GLN A 582 -1.26 1.18 11.53
N THR A 583 -1.12 -0.10 11.85
CA THR A 583 0.18 -0.77 11.84
C THR A 583 0.63 -1.02 10.39
N PRO A 584 1.79 -0.51 9.95
CA PRO A 584 2.35 -0.85 8.65
C PRO A 584 2.71 -2.34 8.63
N ASN A 585 2.78 -2.91 7.43
CA ASN A 585 3.31 -4.26 7.26
C ASN A 585 4.84 -4.21 7.30
N ASP A 586 5.49 -5.02 8.14
CA ASP A 586 6.95 -4.99 8.34
C ASP A 586 7.74 -5.24 7.05
N LEU A 587 7.17 -6.06 6.14
CA LEU A 587 7.80 -6.44 4.89
C LEU A 587 7.77 -5.36 3.82
N THR A 588 6.67 -4.60 3.71
CA THR A 588 6.51 -3.58 2.67
C THR A 588 6.66 -2.16 3.20
N GLY A 589 6.57 -1.97 4.52
CA GLY A 589 6.49 -0.65 5.16
C GLY A 589 5.20 0.10 4.81
N GLU A 590 4.25 -0.55 4.14
CA GLU A 590 3.01 0.06 3.66
C GLU A 590 1.83 -0.31 4.55
N HIS A 591 0.85 0.59 4.62
CA HIS A 591 -0.40 0.37 5.35
C HIS A 591 -1.42 -0.32 4.45
N SER A 592 -2.09 -1.36 4.95
CA SER A 592 -3.15 -2.05 4.20
C SER A 592 -4.42 -1.19 4.15
N CYS A 593 -4.90 -0.89 2.95
CA CYS A 593 -6.11 -0.11 2.68
C CYS A 593 -7.18 -1.03 2.07
N ILE A 594 -8.40 -0.95 2.60
CA ILE A 594 -9.59 -1.59 2.04
C ILE A 594 -10.44 -0.52 1.36
N MET A 595 -10.75 -0.74 0.08
CA MET A 595 -11.68 0.10 -0.67
C MET A 595 -12.84 -0.74 -1.21
N LEU A 596 -14.04 -0.17 -1.23
CA LEU A 596 -15.26 -0.82 -1.67
C LEU A 596 -15.92 -0.05 -2.80
N LYS A 597 -16.73 -0.76 -3.58
CA LYS A 597 -17.60 -0.22 -4.61
C LYS A 597 -18.89 -1.02 -4.63
N THR A 598 -20.04 -0.36 -4.62
CA THR A 598 -21.35 -0.99 -4.77
C THR A 598 -21.60 -1.35 -6.23
N LEU A 599 -22.23 -2.49 -6.48
CA LEU A 599 -22.63 -2.96 -7.83
C LEU A 599 -24.14 -2.86 -8.04
N SER A 600 -24.91 -3.20 -7.00
CA SER A 600 -26.37 -3.15 -7.01
C SER A 600 -26.83 -1.84 -6.38
N GLU A 601 -27.29 -0.91 -7.20
CA GLU A 601 -28.22 0.12 -6.75
C GLU A 601 -29.62 -0.46 -6.93
N GLU A 602 -30.06 -1.33 -6.01
CA GLU A 602 -31.50 -1.58 -5.91
C GLU A 602 -32.13 -0.26 -5.43
N GLU A 603 -32.74 0.46 -6.38
CA GLU A 603 -33.40 1.76 -6.18
C GLU A 603 -34.59 1.69 -5.18
N ASP A 604 -34.91 0.51 -4.63
CA ASP A 604 -36.15 0.21 -3.91
C ASP A 604 -36.02 0.10 -2.38
N SER A 605 -34.87 0.39 -1.77
CA SER A 605 -34.77 0.41 -0.29
C SER A 605 -34.78 1.85 0.26
N GLU A 606 -35.79 2.17 1.08
CA GLU A 606 -35.92 3.42 1.87
C GLU A 606 -34.77 3.65 2.88
N GLN A 607 -33.72 2.82 2.85
CA GLN A 607 -32.57 2.87 3.74
C GLN A 607 -31.48 3.75 3.14
N GLU A 608 -30.82 4.56 3.98
CA GLU A 608 -29.64 5.30 3.52
C GLU A 608 -28.59 4.32 2.96
N PRO A 609 -28.01 4.60 1.79
CA PRO A 609 -26.96 3.75 1.24
C PRO A 609 -25.80 3.65 2.24
N TRP A 610 -25.44 2.41 2.60
CA TRP A 610 -24.45 2.13 3.64
C TRP A 610 -23.04 2.62 3.28
N LEU A 611 -22.69 2.67 1.98
CA LEU A 611 -21.36 3.08 1.52
C LEU A 611 -21.04 4.56 1.84
N PRO A 612 -21.93 5.54 1.56
CA PRO A 612 -21.79 6.91 2.06
C PRO A 612 -21.69 7.03 3.58
N ALA A 613 -22.43 6.22 4.35
CA ALA A 613 -22.35 6.21 5.81
C ALA A 613 -20.95 5.76 6.30
N PHE A 614 -20.43 4.67 5.73
CA PHE A 614 -19.08 4.19 6.01
C PHE A 614 -18.00 5.19 5.59
N TRP A 615 -18.18 5.88 4.45
CA TRP A 615 -17.27 6.94 4.02
C TRP A 615 -17.23 8.11 5.02
N LYS A 616 -18.38 8.57 5.50
CA LYS A 616 -18.49 9.66 6.49
C LYS A 616 -17.77 9.32 7.78
N ASP A 617 -17.97 8.09 8.29
CA ASP A 617 -17.29 7.63 9.50
C ASP A 617 -15.79 7.43 9.28
N PHE A 618 -15.38 6.80 8.17
CA PHE A 618 -13.97 6.66 7.79
C PHE A 618 -13.27 8.01 7.75
N ARG A 619 -13.88 9.02 7.12
CA ARG A 619 -13.31 10.38 7.03
C ARG A 619 -13.13 11.00 8.41
N ARG A 620 -14.12 10.89 9.31
CA ARG A 620 -14.02 11.40 10.69
C ARG A 620 -12.90 10.70 11.48
N ARG A 621 -12.81 9.37 11.39
CA ARG A 621 -11.75 8.58 12.03
C ARG A 621 -10.39 8.93 11.45
N PHE A 622 -10.27 8.99 10.13
CA PHE A 622 -9.03 9.29 9.43
C PHE A 622 -8.48 10.67 9.82
N LEU A 623 -9.32 11.71 9.86
CA LEU A 623 -8.91 13.05 10.31
C LEU A 623 -8.36 13.07 11.73
N SER A 624 -8.91 12.22 12.62
CA SER A 624 -8.43 12.10 14.00
C SER A 624 -7.14 11.27 14.09
N LEU A 625 -6.96 10.30 13.19
CA LEU A 625 -5.79 9.42 13.15
C LEU A 625 -4.57 10.03 12.43
N LEU A 626 -4.74 11.10 11.66
CA LEU A 626 -3.68 11.79 10.92
C LEU A 626 -2.51 12.25 11.80
N ALA A 627 -2.78 12.62 13.05
CA ALA A 627 -1.78 13.09 14.01
C ALA A 627 -0.88 11.99 14.57
N TYR A 628 -1.33 10.72 14.53
CA TYR A 628 -0.62 9.59 15.12
C TYR A 628 0.32 8.94 14.10
N GLN A 629 0.10 7.68 13.76
CA GLN A 629 0.97 6.91 12.85
C GLN A 629 0.99 7.49 11.42
N PHE A 630 -0.10 8.13 11.00
CA PHE A 630 -0.24 8.71 9.67
C PHE A 630 0.40 10.10 9.53
N SER A 631 1.08 10.59 10.57
CA SER A 631 1.98 11.76 10.47
C SER A 631 3.12 11.50 9.50
N SER A 632 3.56 10.24 9.37
CA SER A 632 4.60 9.83 8.42
C SER A 632 4.22 9.99 6.94
N PHE A 633 2.92 10.08 6.61
CA PHE A 633 2.47 10.19 5.22
C PHE A 633 2.75 11.57 4.63
N SER A 634 3.00 11.62 3.32
CA SER A 634 3.04 12.90 2.63
C SER A 634 1.65 13.57 2.63
N PRO A 635 1.56 14.90 2.86
CA PRO A 635 0.29 15.63 2.87
C PRO A 635 -0.48 15.48 1.56
N ALA A 636 0.24 15.36 0.44
CA ALA A 636 -0.37 15.10 -0.88
C ALA A 636 -1.07 13.72 -0.94
N LEU A 637 -0.51 12.68 -0.31
CA LEU A 637 -1.15 11.37 -0.24
C LEU A 637 -2.38 11.42 0.69
N ALA A 638 -2.25 12.02 1.87
CA ALA A 638 -3.36 12.18 2.80
C ALA A 638 -4.53 12.97 2.19
N LEU A 639 -4.25 14.06 1.47
CA LEU A 639 -5.24 14.82 0.72
C LEU A 639 -5.88 13.99 -0.39
N ASN A 640 -5.08 13.22 -1.14
CA ASN A 640 -5.61 12.31 -2.13
C ASN A 640 -6.52 11.24 -1.53
N ILE A 641 -6.33 10.81 -0.27
CA ILE A 641 -7.23 9.85 0.39
C ILE A 641 -8.56 10.53 0.72
N LEU A 642 -8.52 11.73 1.30
CA LEU A 642 -9.71 12.52 1.69
C LEU A 642 -10.57 12.98 0.51
N GLN A 643 -9.96 13.27 -0.64
CA GLN A 643 -10.70 13.73 -1.81
C GLN A 643 -11.24 12.54 -2.60
N ASN A 644 -12.53 12.25 -2.49
CA ASN A 644 -13.19 11.29 -3.37
C ASN A 644 -14.31 11.97 -4.15
N LYS A 645 -14.21 11.97 -5.48
CA LYS A 645 -15.24 12.57 -6.36
C LYS A 645 -16.42 11.65 -6.62
N ASN A 646 -16.29 10.37 -6.25
CA ASN A 646 -17.26 9.33 -6.58
C ASN A 646 -18.46 9.28 -5.62
N ILE A 647 -18.38 10.00 -4.49
CA ILE A 647 -19.52 10.17 -3.57
C ILE A 647 -19.88 11.65 -3.61
N GLU A 648 -21.07 11.95 -4.11
CA GLU A 648 -21.66 13.27 -3.94
C GLU A 648 -22.05 13.45 -2.48
N GLU A 649 -21.20 14.18 -1.75
CA GLU A 649 -21.53 14.55 -0.39
C GLU A 649 -22.66 15.56 -0.43
N LYS A 650 -23.83 15.18 0.08
CA LYS A 650 -24.87 16.14 0.44
C LYS A 650 -24.21 17.19 1.34
N SER A 651 -24.21 18.44 0.89
CA SER A 651 -23.63 19.57 1.63
C SER A 651 -24.20 19.57 3.05
N GLN A 652 -23.33 19.34 4.04
CA GLN A 652 -23.72 19.53 5.44
C GLN A 652 -24.12 21.00 5.62
N ALA A 653 -25.06 21.24 6.53
CA ALA A 653 -25.55 22.59 6.83
C ALA A 653 -24.37 23.56 7.09
N GLU A 654 -24.50 24.79 6.59
CA GLU A 654 -23.50 25.84 6.79
C GLU A 654 -23.25 26.07 8.29
N LEU A 655 -22.00 26.39 8.64
CA LEU A 655 -21.59 26.61 10.03
C LEU A 655 -22.44 27.72 10.68
N SER A 656 -23.20 27.38 11.72
CA SER A 656 -23.98 28.35 12.49
C SER A 656 -23.11 29.13 13.48
N ARG A 657 -23.56 30.31 13.89
CA ARG A 657 -22.87 31.12 14.92
C ARG A 657 -22.66 30.36 16.23
N GLY A 658 -23.66 29.57 16.65
CA GLY A 658 -23.56 28.77 17.88
C GLY A 658 -22.46 27.71 17.83
N GLU A 659 -22.23 27.10 16.66
CA GLU A 659 -21.11 26.17 16.46
C GLU A 659 -19.75 26.88 16.43
N LEU A 660 -19.70 28.11 15.90
CA LEU A 660 -18.49 28.93 15.88
C LEU A 660 -18.09 29.37 17.29
N GLU A 661 -19.04 29.86 18.09
CA GLU A 661 -18.81 30.27 19.49
C GLU A 661 -18.47 29.07 20.40
N ALA A 662 -18.98 27.86 20.08
CA ALA A 662 -18.60 26.64 20.79
C ALA A 662 -17.16 26.20 20.50
N ALA A 663 -16.62 26.53 19.32
CA ALA A 663 -15.29 26.12 18.89
C ALA A 663 -14.20 27.18 19.10
N PHE A 664 -14.54 28.46 19.05
CA PHE A 664 -13.60 29.57 19.13
C PHE A 664 -14.10 30.65 20.08
N LEU A 665 -13.23 31.12 20.98
CA LEU A 665 -13.51 32.28 21.81
C LEU A 665 -13.32 33.57 21.02
N SER A 666 -13.92 34.66 21.49
CA SER A 666 -13.75 35.99 20.88
C SER A 666 -12.28 36.46 20.86
N TYR A 667 -11.47 36.02 21.83
CA TYR A 667 -10.02 36.27 21.86
C TYR A 667 -9.27 35.53 20.75
N ASP A 668 -9.71 34.32 20.38
CA ASP A 668 -9.09 33.52 19.33
C ASP A 668 -9.31 34.13 17.95
N LEU A 669 -10.51 34.67 17.71
CA LEU A 669 -10.80 35.41 16.48
C LEU A 669 -9.92 36.66 16.34
N LYS A 670 -9.69 37.39 17.43
CA LYS A 670 -8.74 38.53 17.45
C LYS A 670 -7.30 38.09 17.15
N ARG A 671 -6.86 36.94 17.68
CA ARG A 671 -5.52 36.38 17.38
C ARG A 671 -5.37 36.04 15.90
N LEU A 672 -6.38 35.40 15.30
CA LEU A 672 -6.40 35.10 13.86
C LEU A 672 -6.38 36.38 13.02
N GLU A 673 -7.10 37.41 13.44
CA GLU A 673 -7.09 38.71 12.77
C GLU A 673 -5.72 39.39 12.85
N MET A 674 -5.07 39.40 14.02
CA MET A 674 -3.72 39.94 14.19
C MET A 674 -2.69 39.23 13.32
N TYR A 675 -2.78 37.91 13.17
CA TYR A 675 -1.93 37.13 12.28
C TYR A 675 -2.19 37.47 10.80
N SER A 676 -3.45 37.62 10.39
CA SER A 676 -3.83 38.00 9.01
C SER A 676 -3.24 39.35 8.56
N ARG A 677 -3.05 40.26 9.53
CA ARG A 677 -2.42 41.59 9.39
C ARG A 677 -0.89 41.54 9.47
N ASN A 678 -0.29 40.35 9.58
CA ASN A 678 1.15 40.10 9.70
C ASN A 678 1.80 40.73 10.94
N MET A 679 1.05 40.99 12.01
CA MET A 679 1.59 41.62 13.22
C MET A 679 2.20 40.62 14.20
N VAL A 680 1.95 39.33 13.98
CA VAL A 680 2.19 38.25 14.93
C VAL A 680 2.76 37.02 14.20
N ASP A 681 3.62 36.26 14.88
CA ASP A 681 4.18 35.01 14.36
C ASP A 681 3.17 33.85 14.35
N TYR A 682 3.40 32.86 13.47
CA TYR A 682 2.48 31.73 13.30
C TYR A 682 2.32 30.84 14.54
N HIS A 683 3.32 30.82 15.45
CA HIS A 683 3.26 30.06 16.70
C HIS A 683 2.04 30.43 17.57
N LEU A 684 1.60 31.69 17.52
CA LEU A 684 0.46 32.18 18.29
C LEU A 684 -0.90 31.78 17.73
N ILE A 685 -0.97 31.08 16.60
CA ILE A 685 -2.23 30.55 16.06
C ILE A 685 -2.22 29.02 15.92
N MET A 686 -1.10 28.36 16.23
CA MET A 686 -0.92 26.91 16.03
C MET A 686 -1.92 26.04 16.79
N ASP A 687 -2.42 26.50 17.92
CA ASP A 687 -3.47 25.88 18.72
C ASP A 687 -4.85 25.90 18.03
N LEU A 688 -5.11 26.91 17.19
CA LEU A 688 -6.39 27.11 16.50
C LEU A 688 -6.48 26.37 15.17
N ILE A 689 -5.33 26.13 14.51
CA ILE A 689 -5.26 25.50 13.18
C ILE A 689 -5.91 24.11 13.16
N PRO A 690 -5.72 23.20 14.14
CA PRO A 690 -6.32 21.87 14.09
C PRO A 690 -7.85 21.90 14.04
N ALA A 691 -8.48 22.82 14.77
CA ALA A 691 -9.93 23.01 14.74
C ALA A 691 -10.40 23.52 13.36
N ILE A 692 -9.72 24.54 12.81
CA ILE A 692 -9.98 25.09 11.48
C ILE A 692 -9.82 24.00 10.41
N SER A 693 -8.74 23.21 10.46
CA SER A 693 -8.49 22.13 9.52
C SER A 693 -9.57 21.05 9.62
N ARG A 694 -10.01 20.66 10.82
CA ARG A 694 -11.12 19.69 10.98
C ARG A 694 -12.42 20.20 10.37
N MET A 695 -12.77 21.46 10.60
CA MET A 695 -13.99 22.06 10.02
C MET A 695 -13.91 22.15 8.49
N HIS A 696 -12.75 22.55 7.95
CA HIS A 696 -12.50 22.57 6.50
C HIS A 696 -12.68 21.18 5.89
N PHE A 697 -11.96 20.18 6.43
CA PHE A 697 -11.98 18.82 5.91
C PHE A 697 -13.21 18.02 6.32
N LEU A 698 -14.19 18.58 7.03
CA LEU A 698 -15.54 18.01 7.20
C LEU A 698 -16.58 18.73 6.32
N ASN A 699 -16.14 19.61 5.41
CA ASN A 699 -16.98 20.42 4.52
C ASN A 699 -17.98 21.32 5.25
N ARG A 700 -17.67 21.71 6.49
CA ARG A 700 -18.47 22.68 7.26
C ARG A 700 -18.16 24.13 6.92
N LEU A 701 -16.97 24.40 6.37
CA LEU A 701 -16.54 25.74 5.94
C LEU A 701 -17.00 26.12 4.51
N GLY A 702 -17.96 25.37 3.93
CA GLY A 702 -18.63 25.73 2.67
C GLY A 702 -17.70 26.18 1.53
N GLN A 703 -17.95 27.37 1.00
CA GLN A 703 -17.38 27.97 -0.24
C GLN A 703 -15.86 28.23 -0.25
N LEU A 704 -15.10 27.81 0.76
CA LEU A 704 -13.68 28.13 0.86
C LEU A 704 -12.85 27.27 -0.11
N SER A 705 -12.71 27.73 -1.36
CA SER A 705 -11.88 27.08 -2.36
C SER A 705 -10.39 27.33 -2.06
N LEU A 706 -9.73 26.30 -1.52
CA LEU A 706 -8.30 26.24 -1.37
C LEU A 706 -7.66 25.57 -2.59
N SER A 707 -6.48 26.05 -3.00
CA SER A 707 -5.67 25.30 -3.97
C SER A 707 -5.22 23.97 -3.38
N ALA A 708 -4.83 23.00 -4.22
CA ALA A 708 -4.35 21.71 -3.74
C ALA A 708 -3.12 21.85 -2.82
N ALA A 709 -2.21 22.77 -3.14
CA ALA A 709 -1.04 23.07 -2.30
C ALA A 709 -1.43 23.72 -0.96
N GLN A 710 -2.40 24.65 -0.97
CA GLN A 710 -2.92 25.25 0.27
C GLN A 710 -3.62 24.23 1.16
N SER A 711 -4.40 23.34 0.57
CA SER A 711 -5.09 22.26 1.29
C SER A 711 -4.09 21.25 1.87
N ALA A 712 -3.07 20.87 1.10
CA ALA A 712 -2.00 20.00 1.56
C ALA A 712 -1.23 20.63 2.73
N LEU A 713 -0.94 21.94 2.65
CA LEU A 713 -0.30 22.69 3.73
C LEU A 713 -1.17 22.74 4.99
N LEU A 714 -2.46 23.06 4.86
CA LEU A 714 -3.40 23.10 5.98
C LEU A 714 -3.56 21.74 6.67
N LEU A 715 -3.52 20.65 5.88
CA LEU A 715 -3.53 19.28 6.40
C LEU A 715 -2.22 18.94 7.13
N GLY A 716 -1.08 19.26 6.52
CA GLY A 716 0.23 18.97 7.08
C GLY A 716 0.48 19.67 8.43
N VAL A 717 0.15 20.96 8.49
CA VAL A 717 0.34 21.79 9.71
C VAL A 717 -0.74 21.47 10.74
N GLY A 718 -2.00 21.42 10.33
CA GLY A 718 -3.13 21.33 11.26
C GLY A 718 -3.48 19.93 11.75
N LEU A 719 -3.38 18.91 10.89
CA LEU A 719 -3.85 17.55 11.21
C LEU A 719 -2.71 16.53 11.35
N GLN A 720 -1.59 16.71 10.65
CA GLN A 720 -0.41 15.85 10.80
C GLN A 720 0.63 16.43 11.77
N HIS A 721 0.45 17.67 12.22
CA HIS A 721 1.36 18.40 13.14
C HIS A 721 2.82 18.40 12.69
N LYS A 722 3.07 18.50 11.38
CA LYS A 722 4.41 18.58 10.83
C LYS A 722 5.02 19.95 11.03
N THR A 723 6.34 19.99 11.20
CA THR A 723 7.08 21.25 11.17
C THR A 723 7.20 21.79 9.75
N MET A 724 7.39 23.09 9.62
CA MET A 724 7.51 23.74 8.31
C MET A 724 8.73 23.23 7.52
N ASP A 725 9.84 22.92 8.21
CA ASP A 725 11.05 22.35 7.60
C ASP A 725 10.80 20.95 7.00
N GLN A 726 9.94 20.14 7.63
CA GLN A 726 9.53 18.85 7.09
C GLN A 726 8.65 19.03 5.85
N LEU A 727 7.76 20.01 5.88
CA LEU A 727 6.88 20.33 4.75
C LEU A 727 7.64 20.92 3.56
N GLU A 728 8.71 21.67 3.77
CA GLU A 728 9.61 22.15 2.71
C GLU A 728 10.21 20.99 1.91
N LYS A 729 10.66 19.93 2.60
CA LYS A 729 11.23 18.74 1.95
C LYS A 729 10.19 17.93 1.18
N GLU A 730 8.94 17.90 1.64
CA GLU A 730 7.89 17.06 1.05
C GLU A 730 7.09 17.75 -0.05
N ILE A 731 6.92 19.07 0.04
CA ILE A 731 6.18 19.89 -0.94
C ILE A 731 7.15 20.47 -2.00
N GLU A 732 8.46 20.36 -1.78
CA GLU A 732 9.53 20.89 -2.66
C GLU A 732 9.39 22.40 -2.91
N LEU A 733 8.86 23.14 -1.93
CA LEU A 733 8.71 24.59 -1.95
C LEU A 733 9.48 25.23 -0.80
N PRO A 734 10.18 26.35 -1.03
CA PRO A 734 10.96 27.01 0.01
C PRO A 734 10.07 27.55 1.13
N CYS A 735 10.57 27.51 2.37
CA CYS A 735 9.84 27.90 3.58
C CYS A 735 9.15 29.28 3.49
N SER A 736 9.77 30.27 2.84
CA SER A 736 9.20 31.61 2.68
C SER A 736 7.89 31.63 1.87
N GLN A 737 7.81 30.79 0.83
CA GLN A 737 6.61 30.65 0.03
C GLN A 737 5.52 29.90 0.78
N LEU A 738 5.88 28.86 1.55
CA LEU A 738 4.94 28.12 2.40
C LEU A 738 4.28 29.05 3.44
N MET A 739 5.06 29.90 4.11
CA MET A 739 4.54 30.90 5.04
C MET A 739 3.60 31.90 4.36
N GLY A 740 3.95 32.36 3.15
CA GLY A 740 3.08 33.22 2.35
C GLY A 740 1.75 32.56 1.97
N LEU A 741 1.77 31.27 1.63
CA LEU A 741 0.56 30.49 1.35
C LEU A 741 -0.28 30.27 2.62
N PHE A 742 0.37 29.96 3.74
CA PHE A 742 -0.30 29.76 5.03
C PHE A 742 -1.05 31.03 5.47
N ASN A 743 -0.42 32.20 5.35
CA ASN A 743 -1.05 33.48 5.63
C ASN A 743 -2.29 33.75 4.74
N ARG A 744 -2.21 33.45 3.44
CA ARG A 744 -3.37 33.55 2.53
C ARG A 744 -4.53 32.64 2.96
N ILE A 745 -4.25 31.46 3.51
CA ILE A 745 -5.28 30.56 4.04
C ILE A 745 -5.97 31.21 5.23
N ILE A 746 -5.20 31.71 6.21
CA ILE A 746 -5.78 32.34 7.40
C ILE A 746 -6.59 33.59 7.04
N ARG A 747 -6.16 34.41 6.08
CA ARG A 747 -6.96 35.54 5.57
C ARG A 747 -8.32 35.12 5.05
N LYS A 748 -8.39 34.03 4.26
CA LYS A 748 -9.66 33.49 3.76
C LYS A 748 -10.55 32.97 4.89
N VAL A 749 -9.96 32.31 5.89
CA VAL A 749 -10.70 31.79 7.06
C VAL A 749 -11.28 32.94 7.89
N VAL A 750 -10.48 33.97 8.16
CA VAL A 750 -10.94 35.18 8.88
C VAL A 750 -12.06 35.87 8.13
N GLN A 751 -11.94 36.05 6.80
CA GLN A 751 -13.02 36.61 5.98
C GLN A 751 -14.33 35.81 6.09
N LEU A 752 -14.24 34.47 6.07
CA LEU A 752 -15.41 33.62 6.19
C LEU A 752 -16.04 33.72 7.60
N PHE A 753 -15.24 33.75 8.66
CA PHE A 753 -15.74 33.96 10.02
C PHE A 753 -16.38 35.33 10.19
N SER A 754 -15.83 36.39 9.59
CA SER A 754 -16.44 37.72 9.58
C SER A 754 -17.80 37.70 8.87
N VAL A 755 -17.91 37.06 7.70
CA VAL A 755 -19.20 36.95 6.97
C VAL A 755 -20.25 36.18 7.78
N ILE A 756 -19.87 35.11 8.49
CA ILE A 756 -20.80 34.37 9.35
C ILE A 756 -21.26 35.24 10.52
N GLN A 757 -20.35 36.02 11.13
CA GLN A 757 -20.70 36.95 12.19
C GLN A 757 -21.60 38.07 11.69
N GLU A 758 -21.32 38.64 10.52
CA GLU A 758 -22.14 39.67 9.87
C GLU A 758 -23.54 39.15 9.58
N LYS A 759 -23.69 37.97 8.93
CA LYS A 759 -24.99 37.32 8.71
C LYS A 759 -25.76 37.09 10.01
N ALA A 760 -25.10 36.59 11.04
CA ALA A 760 -25.76 36.35 12.32
C ALA A 760 -26.14 37.66 13.05
N VAL A 761 -25.39 38.74 12.83
CA VAL A 761 -25.75 40.08 13.31
C VAL A 761 -26.91 40.63 12.49
N GLU A 762 -26.94 40.44 11.17
CA GLU A 762 -28.06 40.80 10.29
C GLU A 762 -29.35 40.05 10.68
N GLU A 763 -29.27 38.76 11.01
CA GLU A 763 -30.42 37.98 11.51
C GLU A 763 -30.90 38.45 12.90
N GLN A 764 -29.98 38.93 13.75
CA GLN A 764 -30.30 39.49 15.07
C GLN A 764 -30.77 40.94 15.00
N MET A 765 -30.34 41.69 13.99
CA MET A 765 -30.85 42.99 13.64
C MET A 765 -32.25 42.78 13.08
N VAL A 766 -33.23 42.84 13.98
CA VAL A 766 -34.67 42.88 13.69
C VAL A 766 -34.89 43.58 12.35
N ALA A 767 -35.48 42.87 11.39
CA ALA A 767 -35.95 43.44 10.13
C ALA A 767 -36.53 44.80 10.45
N VAL A 768 -35.93 45.86 9.90
CA VAL A 768 -36.50 47.21 9.97
C VAL A 768 -37.96 47.00 9.65
N LYS A 769 -38.85 47.23 10.63
CA LYS A 769 -40.29 47.12 10.38
C LYS A 769 -40.50 48.05 9.19
N ASP A 770 -40.77 47.49 8.02
CA ASP A 770 -41.32 48.26 6.93
C ASP A 770 -42.60 48.83 7.51
N VAL A 771 -42.54 50.09 7.92
CA VAL A 771 -43.72 50.84 8.30
C VAL A 771 -44.45 51.03 6.98
N VAL A 772 -45.25 50.03 6.61
CA VAL A 772 -46.29 50.17 5.61
C VAL A 772 -47.25 51.17 6.22
N MET A 773 -47.10 52.44 5.84
CA MET A 773 -48.08 53.48 6.12
C MET A 773 -49.34 53.12 5.32
N GLU A 774 -50.18 52.26 5.89
CA GLU A 774 -51.54 52.10 5.39
C GLU A 774 -52.26 53.44 5.61
N PRO A 775 -52.86 54.04 4.56
CA PRO A 775 -53.60 55.28 4.73
C PRO A 775 -54.77 55.02 5.67
N SER A 776 -54.80 55.71 6.80
CA SER A 776 -55.92 55.65 7.73
C SER A 776 -57.21 56.03 6.99
N ILE A 777 -58.26 55.22 7.17
CA ILE A 777 -59.58 55.44 6.53
C ILE A 777 -60.23 56.73 7.04
N LYS A 778 -59.81 57.21 8.21
CA LYS A 778 -60.25 58.47 8.82
C LYS A 778 -59.30 59.60 8.47
N SER A 779 -59.88 60.76 8.18
CA SER A 779 -59.12 61.97 7.92
C SER A 779 -58.53 62.56 9.20
N LEU A 780 -57.36 63.19 9.12
CA LEU A 780 -56.69 63.83 10.28
C LEU A 780 -57.62 64.81 11.03
N ASN A 781 -58.55 65.45 10.31
CA ASN A 781 -59.51 66.37 10.90
C ASN A 781 -60.56 65.64 11.77
N GLU A 782 -61.00 64.44 11.37
CA GLU A 782 -61.96 63.65 12.14
C GLU A 782 -61.31 63.11 13.42
N ASP A 783 -60.05 62.67 13.37
CA ASP A 783 -59.30 62.25 14.56
C ASP A 783 -59.02 63.43 15.52
N LEU A 784 -58.72 64.61 14.98
CA LEU A 784 -58.55 65.83 15.79
C LEU A 784 -59.86 66.27 16.44
N ASP A 785 -60.99 66.14 15.75
CA ASP A 785 -62.32 66.46 16.30
C ASP A 785 -62.76 65.43 17.36
N GLU A 786 -62.45 64.14 17.17
CA GLU A 786 -62.72 63.07 18.13
C GLU A 786 -61.86 63.26 19.39
N ALA A 787 -60.57 63.58 19.23
CA ALA A 787 -59.66 63.92 20.32
C ALA A 787 -60.08 65.22 21.04
N ALA A 788 -60.56 66.24 20.31
CA ALA A 788 -61.06 67.47 20.90
C ALA A 788 -62.33 67.24 21.73
N LYS A 789 -63.23 66.36 21.29
CA LYS A 789 -64.41 65.94 22.06
C LYS A 789 -64.03 65.17 23.31
N GLU A 790 -63.11 64.21 23.23
CA GLU A 790 -62.61 63.51 24.41
C GLU A 790 -61.92 64.46 25.40
N PHE A 791 -61.15 65.42 24.89
CA PHE A 791 -60.50 66.45 25.71
C PHE A 791 -61.54 67.35 26.40
N GLN A 792 -62.58 67.78 25.69
CA GLN A 792 -63.68 68.56 26.27
C GLN A 792 -64.47 67.77 27.32
N GLU A 793 -64.73 66.48 27.10
CA GLU A 793 -65.38 65.63 28.10
C GLU A 793 -64.52 65.41 29.35
N LYS A 794 -63.21 65.17 29.16
CA LYS A 794 -62.26 65.09 30.28
C LYS A 794 -62.17 66.42 31.02
N HIS A 795 -62.10 67.54 30.29
CA HIS A 795 -62.06 68.87 30.86
C HIS A 795 -63.35 69.21 31.63
N GLN A 796 -64.53 68.86 31.13
CA GLN A 796 -65.79 69.01 31.86
C GLN A 796 -65.84 68.13 33.11
N LYS A 797 -65.33 66.88 33.05
CA LYS A 797 -65.21 66.00 34.22
C LYS A 797 -64.23 66.56 35.25
N GLU A 798 -63.12 67.16 34.84
CA GLU A 798 -62.16 67.81 35.72
C GLU A 798 -62.68 69.11 36.32
N VAL A 799 -63.34 69.97 35.54
CA VAL A 799 -64.00 71.18 36.03
C VAL A 799 -65.17 70.85 36.98
N GLY A 800 -65.89 69.76 36.75
CA GLY A 800 -66.89 69.24 37.67
C GLY A 800 -66.29 68.76 38.99
N LYS A 801 -65.10 68.14 38.96
CA LYS A 801 -64.34 67.79 40.18
C LYS A 801 -63.82 69.02 40.92
N LEU A 802 -63.37 70.06 40.20
CA LEU A 802 -62.86 71.31 40.77
C LEU A 802 -63.96 72.16 41.42
N LYS A 803 -65.20 72.14 40.89
CA LYS A 803 -66.34 72.87 41.49
C LYS A 803 -66.82 72.29 42.83
N ASN A 804 -66.46 71.05 43.15
CA ASN A 804 -66.83 70.37 44.40
C ASN A 804 -65.70 70.38 45.46
N MET A 805 -64.58 71.06 45.20
CA MET A 805 -63.48 71.20 46.17
C MET A 805 -63.54 72.59 46.82
N ASP A 806 -63.65 72.61 48.15
CA ASP A 806 -63.69 73.83 48.96
C ASP A 806 -62.29 74.48 49.01
N LEU A 807 -62.01 75.38 48.06
CA LEU A 807 -60.71 76.06 47.86
C LEU A 807 -60.42 77.17 48.90
N SER A 808 -61.24 77.29 49.94
CA SER A 808 -61.06 78.23 51.04
C SER A 808 -59.87 77.89 51.96
N GLN A 809 -59.33 76.67 51.86
CA GLN A 809 -58.22 76.18 52.70
C GLN A 809 -56.81 76.42 52.11
N TYR A 810 -56.70 76.95 50.88
CA TYR A 810 -55.42 77.21 50.19
C TYR A 810 -55.14 78.70 49.95
N VAL A 811 -55.88 79.59 50.60
CA VAL A 811 -55.60 81.05 50.57
C VAL A 811 -54.44 81.34 51.51
N ILE A 812 -53.21 81.29 50.99
CA ILE A 812 -52.01 81.76 51.69
C ILE A 812 -51.97 83.28 51.57
N ARG A 813 -52.18 83.98 52.70
CA ARG A 813 -51.85 85.41 52.85
C ARG A 813 -50.40 85.49 53.33
N GLY A 814 -49.47 85.90 52.47
CA GLY A 814 -48.07 86.09 52.81
C GLY A 814 -47.48 87.28 52.07
N ASP A 815 -46.84 88.17 52.82
CA ASP A 815 -46.29 89.45 52.40
C ASP A 815 -45.04 89.31 51.50
N ASP A 816 -44.73 90.35 50.72
CA ASP A 816 -43.69 90.40 49.66
C ASP A 816 -42.25 90.05 50.12
N GLU A 817 -42.01 89.93 51.43
CA GLU A 817 -40.71 89.55 51.99
C GLU A 817 -40.45 88.03 51.91
N GLU A 818 -41.47 87.18 52.07
CA GLU A 818 -41.33 85.71 51.99
C GLU A 818 -41.13 85.22 50.54
N TRP A 819 -41.67 85.95 49.56
CA TRP A 819 -41.50 85.64 48.14
C TRP A 819 -40.07 85.87 47.63
N ASN A 820 -39.37 86.87 48.19
CA ASN A 820 -37.99 87.19 47.80
C ASN A 820 -36.96 86.18 48.34
N GLU A 821 -37.22 85.54 49.49
CA GLU A 821 -36.35 84.46 50.00
C GLU A 821 -36.45 83.16 49.18
N VAL A 822 -37.63 82.86 48.62
CA VAL A 822 -37.85 81.67 47.79
C VAL A 822 -37.22 81.84 46.40
N LEU A 823 -37.29 83.03 45.81
CA LEU A 823 -36.69 83.34 44.51
C LEU A 823 -35.15 83.29 44.53
N ASN A 824 -34.51 83.67 45.65
CA ASN A 824 -33.05 83.62 45.78
C ASN A 824 -32.49 82.19 45.97
N LYS A 825 -33.31 81.21 46.38
CA LYS A 825 -32.89 79.80 46.54
C LYS A 825 -32.93 78.98 45.25
N ALA A 826 -33.64 79.44 44.21
CA ALA A 826 -33.82 78.69 42.96
C ALA A 826 -32.67 78.83 41.94
N GLY A 827 -31.63 79.61 42.25
CA GLY A 827 -30.53 79.96 41.33
C GLY A 827 -29.27 79.09 41.37
N ARG A 828 -29.29 77.87 41.94
CA ARG A 828 -28.11 76.98 41.97
C ARG A 828 -28.38 75.65 41.27
N THR A 829 -27.94 75.53 40.02
CA THR A 829 -27.49 74.24 39.42
C THR A 829 -26.17 73.84 40.11
N PRO A 830 -25.86 72.55 40.38
CA PRO A 830 -25.72 71.45 39.40
C PRO A 830 -26.04 70.06 40.05
N PRO A 831 -25.47 68.88 39.68
CA PRO A 831 -24.97 68.33 38.40
C PRO A 831 -25.67 67.00 38.01
N SER A 832 -25.40 66.46 36.81
CA SER A 832 -25.45 65.00 36.60
C SER A 832 -24.31 64.54 35.70
N SER A 833 -23.23 64.13 36.35
CA SER A 833 -22.25 63.16 35.87
C SER A 833 -22.84 61.75 35.84
N ALA A 834 -22.35 60.97 34.87
CA ALA A 834 -22.18 59.50 34.87
C ALA A 834 -23.44 58.61 34.99
#